data_AF-A0A5N5J2H7-F1
#
_entry.id   AF-A0A5N5J2H7-F1
#
_cell.length_a   1.000
_cell.length_b   1.000
_cell.length_c   1.000
_cell.angle_alpha   90.00
_cell.angle_beta   90.00
_cell.angle_gamma   90.00
#
_symmetry.space_group_name_H-M   'P 1'
#
loop_
_entity.id
_entity.type
_entity.pdbx_description
1 polymer ?
#
loop_
_entity_poly.entity_id
_entity_poly.type
_entity_poly.pdbx_seq_one_letter_code
_entity_poly.pdbx_strand_id
1 'polypeptide(L)'
;MKFSFTVSALLQGAAVIAMPAANHSENDLVRRATSFWYANMDHTGNARGYAPDLDPDFTYPVFMAATAGDGASIQRAINAGSNGASRHSQWLASQPRVVYIPPGTYTISQSIKMNTDTILMGDATNPPTIKASSSWSGEARLVNGQDPGTGVSGELSFAVGLKNLVLDTTSIPGGNAFTALYWGVAQAAQLQNVRITMASSVNGQGHTGIELGRGSTLGLADVRVERGQNGIWHNGHQQALYKSIYFFQNTVGMLITGGATISIIAPTFDTCGTGVHHTSGSAPWIGLIDAKSVNSGVTFVTDGFPSFLIENLSKDTNSDVARVPSGTVLGPQSHVDQFSYGNTVGRNPVYGATTSSSKRPAALAPNGNYPVLPAPNYANNPVTDFINVKDPAQNGGRKVLGDHSIDESGVLNQILQFAAANNKIAYFPFGKYRVDSTLLVPKGSRIVGEAWATITGNGPFFKDANNPKPVVAVGNGGDVGTAQIQDMRFTVSDVLPGAIIVQFNMAGSSPGQVALWNSLVTVGGTLGASALTNSCNDPSNECKAAFIGMHFAPTSSVYVENVWNWVADHMTEGSGSSSFAAKGGALVEATKGTWLHALGSEHWWLYQLNLRKASNVMVSLLQSETNYDQGDHVQQVPPAPWTADVTNWGDPDFSWCGGGDTRCRMGFANYINGGSNIYTYASASWAFFSGPGYQKCAGDYQCQNFMHWIAQTPSNLQAFGLCSKDTWATLHLADGTNIQTQPNFQGSWSGAGGDVGRYTA
;
A
#
# COMPACT_ATOMS: atom_id res chain seq x y z
N MET A 1 -46.82 -39.30 61.67
CA MET A 1 -46.20 -38.76 62.90
C MET A 1 -45.09 -37.80 62.49
N LYS A 2 -45.31 -36.50 62.69
CA LYS A 2 -44.38 -35.41 63.03
C LYS A 2 -42.90 -35.36 62.51
N PHE A 3 -42.60 -34.23 61.82
CA PHE A 3 -41.35 -33.41 61.74
C PHE A 3 -40.12 -34.04 61.04
N SER A 4 -39.28 -33.35 60.23
CA SER A 4 -38.85 -31.94 60.17
C SER A 4 -38.30 -31.55 58.79
N PHE A 5 -38.31 -30.23 58.52
CA PHE A 5 -37.65 -29.51 57.43
C PHE A 5 -36.11 -29.58 57.47
N THR A 6 -35.47 -29.68 56.29
CA THR A 6 -34.22 -28.95 56.00
C THR A 6 -34.20 -28.55 54.53
N VAL A 7 -34.14 -27.24 54.27
CA VAL A 7 -33.88 -26.63 52.96
C VAL A 7 -32.38 -26.53 52.79
N SER A 8 -31.82 -27.12 51.72
CA SER A 8 -30.46 -26.85 51.26
C SER A 8 -30.52 -26.22 49.87
N ALA A 9 -30.21 -24.93 49.82
CA ALA A 9 -29.97 -24.19 48.59
C ALA A 9 -28.70 -24.72 47.92
N LEU A 10 -28.81 -25.17 46.66
CA LEU A 10 -27.65 -25.34 45.78
C LEU A 10 -27.46 -24.04 45.00
N LEU A 11 -26.49 -23.22 45.41
CA LEU A 11 -25.85 -22.25 44.53
C LEU A 11 -24.95 -23.03 43.55
N GLN A 12 -25.31 -23.08 42.27
CA GLN A 12 -24.34 -23.36 41.22
C GLN A 12 -23.55 -22.07 40.96
N GLY A 13 -22.36 -21.99 41.55
CA GLY A 13 -21.37 -20.99 41.18
C GLY A 13 -20.82 -21.31 39.80
N ALA A 14 -20.93 -20.35 38.88
CA ALA A 14 -20.17 -20.36 37.63
C ALA A 14 -18.68 -20.38 37.99
N ALA A 15 -17.99 -21.46 37.63
CA ALA A 15 -16.54 -21.53 37.73
C ALA A 15 -15.95 -20.54 36.70
N VAL A 16 -15.42 -19.43 37.19
CA VAL A 16 -14.55 -18.54 36.42
C VAL A 16 -13.30 -19.36 36.10
N ILE A 17 -13.17 -19.82 34.86
CA ILE A 17 -11.92 -20.39 34.36
C ILE A 17 -10.92 -19.23 34.35
N ALA A 18 -9.95 -19.28 35.26
CA ALA A 18 -8.84 -18.36 35.27
C ALA A 18 -8.10 -18.47 33.93
N MET A 19 -8.07 -17.36 33.18
CA MET A 19 -7.26 -17.23 31.97
C MET A 19 -5.78 -17.41 32.33
N PRO A 20 -4.96 -18.01 31.46
CA PRO A 20 -3.52 -18.07 31.71
C PRO A 20 -2.99 -16.65 31.79
N ALA A 21 -2.19 -16.37 32.83
CA ALA A 21 -1.50 -15.10 32.98
C ALA A 21 -0.59 -14.88 31.75
N ALA A 22 -0.95 -13.92 30.89
CA ALA A 22 0.01 -13.30 30.00
C ALA A 22 1.17 -12.78 30.86
N ASN A 23 2.41 -12.80 30.35
CA ASN A 23 3.64 -12.33 31.01
C ASN A 23 3.54 -10.85 31.46
N HIS A 24 2.79 -10.57 32.52
CA HIS A 24 2.60 -9.24 33.07
C HIS A 24 3.93 -8.61 33.52
N SER A 25 4.87 -9.43 34.01
CA SER A 25 6.18 -8.95 34.46
C SER A 25 7.08 -8.45 33.33
N GLU A 26 7.06 -9.08 32.15
CA GLU A 26 7.89 -8.63 31.03
C GLU A 26 7.32 -7.35 30.39
N ASN A 27 6.00 -7.28 30.21
CA ASN A 27 5.33 -6.08 29.68
C ASN A 27 5.52 -4.86 30.60
N ASP A 28 5.49 -5.05 31.93
CA ASP A 28 5.72 -3.95 32.88
C ASP A 28 7.19 -3.47 32.89
N LEU A 29 8.16 -4.38 32.69
CA LEU A 29 9.57 -4.01 32.53
C LEU A 29 9.81 -3.24 31.24
N VAL A 30 9.17 -3.65 30.15
CA VAL A 30 9.23 -2.97 28.85
C VAL A 30 8.65 -1.56 28.93
N ARG A 31 7.48 -1.39 29.56
CA ARG A 31 6.86 -0.07 29.78
C ARG A 31 7.77 0.91 30.54
N ARG A 32 8.48 0.42 31.56
CA ARG A 32 9.40 1.27 32.35
C ARG A 32 10.67 1.66 31.60
N ALA A 33 11.02 0.95 30.52
CA ALA A 33 12.27 1.15 29.80
C ALA A 33 12.20 2.24 28.71
N THR A 34 11.01 2.74 28.37
CA THR A 34 10.82 3.70 27.27
C THR A 34 9.68 4.69 27.51
N SER A 35 9.77 5.89 26.93
CA SER A 35 8.67 6.86 26.84
C SER A 35 7.82 6.70 25.58
N PHE A 36 8.13 5.75 24.70
CA PHE A 36 7.37 5.55 23.47
C PHE A 36 5.92 5.16 23.77
N TRP A 37 4.99 5.84 23.11
CA TRP A 37 3.56 5.72 23.41
C TRP A 37 3.05 4.29 23.28
N TYR A 38 3.44 3.57 22.22
CA TYR A 38 2.85 2.26 21.90
C TYR A 38 3.14 1.22 22.98
N ALA A 39 4.37 1.17 23.50
CA ALA A 39 4.72 0.28 24.61
C ALA A 39 3.90 0.59 25.88
N ASN A 40 3.59 1.87 26.09
CA ASN A 40 2.89 2.39 27.24
C ASN A 40 1.35 2.38 27.13
N MET A 41 0.80 2.07 25.95
CA MET A 41 -0.64 1.86 25.79
C MET A 41 -1.12 0.61 26.52
N ASP A 42 -2.39 0.59 26.91
CA ASP A 42 -2.99 -0.58 27.55
C ASP A 42 -3.32 -1.68 26.55
N HIS A 43 -2.50 -2.73 26.55
CA HIS A 43 -2.63 -3.95 25.76
C HIS A 43 -3.30 -5.10 26.52
N THR A 44 -4.05 -4.79 27.59
CA THR A 44 -4.67 -5.80 28.46
C THR A 44 -6.19 -5.60 28.59
N GLY A 45 -6.86 -6.59 29.20
CA GLY A 45 -8.29 -6.51 29.54
C GLY A 45 -9.20 -6.23 28.34
N ASN A 46 -10.12 -5.27 28.50
CA ASN A 46 -11.05 -4.85 27.44
C ASN A 46 -10.48 -3.78 26.52
N ALA A 47 -9.42 -3.07 26.94
CA ALA A 47 -8.79 -2.00 26.18
C ALA A 47 -7.88 -2.53 25.05
N ARG A 48 -7.43 -3.78 25.15
CA ARG A 48 -6.57 -4.42 24.13
C ARG A 48 -7.22 -4.62 22.77
N GLY A 49 -6.36 -4.87 21.79
CA GLY A 49 -6.73 -5.43 20.48
C GLY A 49 -7.35 -6.82 20.59
N TYR A 50 -8.34 -7.08 19.74
CA TYR A 50 -9.19 -8.26 19.72
C TYR A 50 -9.43 -8.70 18.27
N ALA A 51 -9.21 -9.98 17.96
CA ALA A 51 -9.43 -10.56 16.64
C ALA A 51 -10.79 -11.29 16.61
N PRO A 52 -11.92 -10.61 16.30
CA PRO A 52 -13.26 -11.18 16.39
C PRO A 52 -13.50 -12.36 15.45
N ASP A 53 -12.81 -12.38 14.32
CA ASP A 53 -13.07 -13.33 13.24
C ASP A 53 -12.44 -14.73 13.51
N LEU A 54 -11.83 -14.92 14.70
CA LEU A 54 -11.25 -16.20 15.19
C LEU A 54 -12.19 -17.00 16.11
N ASP A 55 -13.46 -16.62 16.22
CA ASP A 55 -14.47 -17.28 17.08
C ASP A 55 -14.36 -18.83 17.07
N PRO A 56 -14.26 -19.51 18.24
CA PRO A 56 -14.35 -18.97 19.61
C PRO A 56 -13.02 -18.58 20.28
N ASP A 57 -11.92 -18.49 19.52
CA ASP A 57 -10.61 -18.18 20.06
C ASP A 57 -10.36 -16.66 20.21
N PHE A 58 -10.85 -16.16 21.33
CA PHE A 58 -10.74 -14.75 21.72
C PHE A 58 -9.44 -14.42 22.46
N THR A 59 -8.56 -15.41 22.65
CA THR A 59 -7.32 -15.29 23.43
C THR A 59 -6.11 -14.91 22.59
N TYR A 60 -6.28 -14.83 21.27
CA TYR A 60 -5.23 -14.43 20.34
C TYR A 60 -4.61 -13.09 20.76
N PRO A 61 -3.30 -13.04 21.07
CA PRO A 61 -2.64 -11.79 21.38
C PRO A 61 -2.42 -11.05 20.06
N VAL A 62 -2.78 -9.77 19.98
CA VAL A 62 -2.40 -8.92 18.82
C VAL A 62 -1.02 -8.32 19.07
N PHE A 63 -0.84 -7.71 20.24
CA PHE A 63 0.44 -7.21 20.73
C PHE A 63 1.27 -8.32 21.40
N MET A 64 2.54 -8.41 21.04
CA MET A 64 3.57 -9.15 21.79
C MET A 64 4.87 -8.36 21.83
N ALA A 65 5.53 -8.34 22.99
CA ALA A 65 6.85 -7.74 23.12
C ALA A 65 7.96 -8.79 23.00
N ALA A 66 9.04 -8.45 22.29
CA ALA A 66 10.29 -9.19 22.37
C ALA A 66 10.97 -8.97 23.73
N THR A 67 11.62 -10.01 24.26
CA THR A 67 12.42 -9.90 25.48
C THR A 67 13.68 -9.09 25.16
N ALA A 68 13.93 -8.01 25.91
CA ALA A 68 15.01 -7.07 25.64
C ALA A 68 16.38 -7.77 25.48
N GLY A 69 17.03 -7.53 24.34
CA GLY A 69 18.33 -8.11 24.00
C GLY A 69 18.32 -9.59 23.58
N ASP A 70 17.21 -10.31 23.71
CA ASP A 70 17.07 -11.69 23.21
C ASP A 70 16.54 -11.69 21.77
N GLY A 71 17.43 -11.80 20.79
CA GLY A 71 17.05 -11.86 19.37
C GLY A 71 16.18 -13.05 18.99
N ALA A 72 16.27 -14.18 19.71
CA ALA A 72 15.42 -15.34 19.43
C ALA A 72 13.97 -15.11 19.86
N SER A 73 13.72 -14.20 20.80
CA SER A 73 12.36 -13.84 21.23
C SER A 73 11.54 -13.19 20.11
N ILE A 74 12.19 -12.50 19.17
CA ILE A 74 11.52 -11.89 18.01
C ILE A 74 10.81 -12.96 17.18
N GLN A 75 11.53 -14.02 16.78
CA GLN A 75 10.93 -15.10 15.98
C GLN A 75 9.82 -15.84 16.75
N ARG A 76 10.01 -16.04 18.07
CA ARG A 76 8.97 -16.66 18.91
C ARG A 76 7.69 -15.81 18.93
N ALA A 77 7.82 -14.49 19.03
CA ALA A 77 6.68 -13.57 19.01
C ALA A 77 5.97 -13.49 17.64
N ILE A 78 6.72 -13.59 16.54
CA ILE A 78 6.13 -13.66 15.18
C ILE A 78 5.23 -14.89 15.05
N ASN A 79 5.72 -16.05 15.48
CA ASN A 79 5.08 -17.34 15.22
C ASN A 79 3.92 -17.65 16.18
N ALA A 80 3.92 -17.06 17.38
CA ALA A 80 2.98 -17.37 18.44
C ALA A 80 1.52 -17.13 18.00
N GLY A 81 0.72 -18.18 18.02
CA GLY A 81 -0.73 -18.15 18.00
C GLY A 81 -1.31 -18.33 19.41
N SER A 82 -2.58 -18.67 19.50
CA SER A 82 -3.25 -18.94 20.77
C SER A 82 -2.99 -20.37 21.26
N ASN A 83 -3.06 -20.59 22.58
CA ASN A 83 -2.98 -21.92 23.18
C ASN A 83 -1.76 -22.76 22.76
N GLY A 84 -0.64 -22.11 22.43
CA GLY A 84 0.59 -22.77 21.98
C GLY A 84 0.59 -23.20 20.51
N ALA A 85 -0.44 -22.86 19.73
CA ALA A 85 -0.49 -23.07 18.29
C ALA A 85 0.40 -22.07 17.52
N SER A 86 0.69 -22.38 16.26
CA SER A 86 1.29 -21.45 15.30
C SER A 86 0.21 -20.68 14.54
N ARG A 87 0.54 -19.47 14.10
CA ARG A 87 -0.31 -18.67 13.21
C ARG A 87 -0.46 -19.28 11.82
N HIS A 88 -1.53 -18.94 11.14
CA HIS A 88 -1.72 -19.25 9.73
C HIS A 88 -0.66 -18.51 8.89
N SER A 89 -0.14 -19.16 7.86
CA SER A 89 1.02 -18.69 7.09
C SER A 89 0.67 -17.83 5.87
N GLN A 90 -0.61 -17.57 5.64
CA GLN A 90 -1.10 -16.88 4.42
C GLN A 90 -2.34 -16.02 4.66
N TRP A 91 -2.80 -15.87 5.91
CA TRP A 91 -3.96 -15.03 6.17
C TRP A 91 -3.58 -13.55 6.15
N LEU A 92 -4.52 -12.72 5.71
CA LEU A 92 -4.28 -11.33 5.37
C LEU A 92 -4.63 -10.36 6.50
N ALA A 93 -5.71 -10.63 7.24
CA ALA A 93 -6.33 -9.67 8.14
C ALA A 93 -6.96 -10.25 9.41
N SER A 94 -7.11 -11.57 9.53
CA SER A 94 -7.80 -12.19 10.68
C SER A 94 -6.89 -12.63 11.82
N GLN A 95 -5.56 -12.66 11.62
CA GLN A 95 -4.59 -13.01 12.67
C GLN A 95 -3.46 -11.97 12.75
N PRO A 96 -3.76 -10.72 13.11
CA PRO A 96 -2.80 -9.64 13.06
C PRO A 96 -1.83 -9.68 14.24
N ARG A 97 -0.55 -9.53 13.94
CA ARG A 97 0.50 -9.51 14.97
C ARG A 97 1.28 -8.21 14.89
N VAL A 98 1.37 -7.50 16.01
CA VAL A 98 2.42 -6.50 16.23
C VAL A 98 3.43 -7.07 17.21
N VAL A 99 4.67 -7.28 16.73
CA VAL A 99 5.81 -7.61 17.59
C VAL A 99 6.52 -6.30 17.94
N TYR A 100 6.30 -5.82 19.15
CA TYR A 100 7.04 -4.68 19.67
C TYR A 100 8.45 -5.09 20.09
N ILE A 101 9.45 -4.33 19.65
CA ILE A 101 10.86 -4.57 19.96
C ILE A 101 11.38 -3.40 20.80
N PRO A 102 11.61 -3.59 22.11
CA PRO A 102 12.16 -2.55 22.99
C PRO A 102 13.56 -2.10 22.55
N PRO A 103 14.03 -0.91 22.96
CA PRO A 103 15.39 -0.47 22.68
C PRO A 103 16.45 -1.49 23.10
N GLY A 104 17.45 -1.72 22.23
CA GLY A 104 18.52 -2.68 22.49
C GLY A 104 19.13 -3.24 21.21
N THR A 105 20.14 -4.11 21.39
CA THR A 105 20.78 -4.84 20.29
C THR A 105 20.42 -6.32 20.40
N TYR A 106 19.84 -6.85 19.33
CA TYR A 106 19.33 -8.21 19.21
C TYR A 106 20.21 -8.96 18.22
N THR A 107 21.28 -9.58 18.73
CA THR A 107 22.22 -10.33 17.89
C THR A 107 21.66 -11.71 17.57
N ILE A 108 21.59 -12.05 16.29
CA ILE A 108 21.07 -13.33 15.80
C ILE A 108 22.04 -14.00 14.83
N SER A 109 22.02 -15.33 14.77
CA SER A 109 22.87 -16.15 13.88
C SER A 109 22.09 -16.86 12.78
N GLN A 110 20.77 -16.66 12.73
CA GLN A 110 19.83 -17.20 11.75
C GLN A 110 18.81 -16.12 11.36
N SER A 111 18.22 -16.24 10.17
CA SER A 111 17.29 -15.26 9.63
C SER A 111 16.00 -15.16 10.46
N ILE A 112 15.52 -13.94 10.69
CA ILE A 112 14.12 -13.71 11.10
C ILE A 112 13.24 -13.94 9.86
N LYS A 113 12.23 -14.80 9.99
CA LYS A 113 11.23 -15.10 8.95
C LYS A 113 9.91 -14.49 9.38
N MET A 114 9.39 -13.58 8.57
CA MET A 114 8.09 -12.95 8.81
C MET A 114 6.96 -13.95 8.56
N ASN A 115 5.80 -13.66 9.15
CA ASN A 115 4.52 -14.22 8.71
C ASN A 115 3.71 -13.13 8.01
N THR A 116 2.70 -13.51 7.21
CA THR A 116 1.69 -12.54 6.76
C THR A 116 0.96 -11.89 7.95
N ASP A 117 0.31 -10.75 7.72
CA ASP A 117 -0.45 -10.01 8.74
C ASP A 117 0.41 -9.68 9.99
N THR A 118 1.66 -9.24 9.78
CA THR A 118 2.66 -9.03 10.85
C THR A 118 3.42 -7.73 10.69
N ILE A 119 3.53 -6.97 11.79
CA ILE A 119 4.37 -5.78 11.89
C ILE A 119 5.45 -6.00 12.96
N LEU A 120 6.72 -5.84 12.60
CA LEU A 120 7.79 -5.59 13.57
C LEU A 120 7.84 -4.10 13.87
N MET A 121 7.56 -3.74 15.12
CA MET A 121 7.53 -2.35 15.56
C MET A 121 8.61 -2.10 16.60
N GLY A 122 9.71 -1.50 16.18
CA GLY A 122 10.71 -0.99 17.10
C GLY A 122 10.24 0.26 17.83
N ASP A 123 10.90 0.54 18.94
CA ASP A 123 10.75 1.78 19.68
C ASP A 123 11.19 3.00 18.85
N ALA A 124 10.29 3.95 18.58
CA ALA A 124 10.63 5.10 17.75
C ALA A 124 11.51 6.16 18.46
N THR A 125 11.60 6.14 19.79
CA THR A 125 12.44 7.07 20.56
C THR A 125 13.90 6.62 20.58
N ASN A 126 14.12 5.30 20.50
CA ASN A 126 15.44 4.69 20.38
C ASN A 126 15.34 3.37 19.58
N PRO A 127 15.38 3.44 18.23
CA PRO A 127 15.20 2.29 17.36
C PRO A 127 16.13 1.12 17.71
N PRO A 128 15.58 -0.09 17.99
CA PRO A 128 16.40 -1.25 18.28
C PRO A 128 17.17 -1.72 17.05
N THR A 129 18.31 -2.38 17.30
CA THR A 129 19.17 -2.95 16.28
C THR A 129 19.03 -4.47 16.22
N ILE A 130 18.57 -5.00 15.09
CA ILE A 130 18.69 -6.43 14.78
C ILE A 130 20.05 -6.61 14.09
N LYS A 131 20.94 -7.39 14.71
CA LYS A 131 22.34 -7.50 14.28
C LYS A 131 22.69 -8.92 13.86
N ALA A 132 23.31 -9.07 12.69
CA ALA A 132 23.92 -10.33 12.28
C ALA A 132 25.13 -10.66 13.16
N SER A 133 25.19 -11.88 13.70
CA SER A 133 26.38 -12.40 14.38
C SER A 133 27.51 -12.67 13.38
N SER A 134 28.77 -12.51 13.79
CA SER A 134 29.94 -12.95 13.01
C SER A 134 30.00 -14.47 12.84
N SER A 135 29.27 -15.22 13.67
CA SER A 135 29.14 -16.69 13.60
C SER A 135 27.86 -17.10 12.88
N TRP A 136 27.52 -16.39 11.80
CA TRP A 136 26.29 -16.64 11.05
C TRP A 136 26.20 -18.06 10.51
N SER A 137 25.03 -18.68 10.64
CA SER A 137 24.77 -20.08 10.25
C SER A 137 23.47 -20.28 9.48
N GLY A 138 22.67 -19.22 9.31
CA GLY A 138 21.42 -19.26 8.55
C GLY A 138 21.60 -19.00 7.05
N GLU A 139 20.46 -18.82 6.36
CA GLU A 139 20.41 -18.28 5.01
C GLU A 139 21.17 -16.95 4.95
N ALA A 140 21.75 -16.57 3.80
CA ALA A 140 22.56 -15.35 3.64
C ALA A 140 21.72 -14.05 3.67
N ARG A 141 20.81 -13.95 4.65
CA ARG A 141 19.77 -12.94 4.80
C ARG A 141 19.51 -12.67 6.28
N LEU A 142 19.54 -11.42 6.75
CA LEU A 142 19.24 -11.09 8.15
C LEU A 142 17.73 -11.20 8.45
N VAL A 143 16.90 -10.51 7.68
CA VAL A 143 15.43 -10.58 7.76
C VAL A 143 14.87 -11.02 6.42
N ASN A 144 13.99 -12.02 6.44
CA ASN A 144 13.18 -12.46 5.31
C ASN A 144 11.74 -11.97 5.54
N GLY A 145 11.33 -10.97 4.75
CA GLY A 145 9.98 -10.40 4.78
C GLY A 145 8.91 -11.33 4.23
N GLN A 146 9.28 -12.35 3.45
CA GLN A 146 8.33 -13.28 2.86
C GLN A 146 7.93 -14.38 3.86
N ASP A 147 6.64 -14.66 3.96
CA ASP A 147 6.15 -15.80 4.75
C ASP A 147 6.63 -17.13 4.12
N PRO A 148 7.32 -18.00 4.87
CA PRO A 148 7.79 -19.29 4.35
C PRO A 148 6.69 -20.17 3.74
N GLY A 149 5.44 -20.06 4.22
CA GLY A 149 4.30 -20.79 3.70
C GLY A 149 3.87 -20.38 2.29
N THR A 150 4.35 -19.25 1.77
CA THR A 150 4.10 -18.81 0.38
C THR A 150 5.09 -19.43 -0.64
N GLY A 151 6.13 -20.12 -0.17
CA GLY A 151 7.12 -20.75 -1.04
C GLY A 151 7.86 -19.75 -1.91
N VAL A 152 7.67 -19.81 -3.23
CA VAL A 152 8.27 -18.89 -4.21
C VAL A 152 7.32 -17.78 -4.66
N SER A 153 6.08 -17.79 -4.19
CA SER A 153 5.03 -16.86 -4.62
C SER A 153 4.92 -15.69 -3.66
N GLY A 154 5.89 -14.78 -3.73
CA GLY A 154 5.88 -13.56 -2.91
C GLY A 154 4.64 -12.69 -3.12
N GLU A 155 3.94 -12.86 -4.25
CA GLU A 155 2.64 -12.25 -4.55
C GLU A 155 1.52 -12.67 -3.58
N LEU A 156 1.74 -13.69 -2.75
CA LEU A 156 0.80 -14.13 -1.71
C LEU A 156 1.22 -13.72 -0.29
N SER A 157 2.37 -13.05 -0.14
CA SER A 157 2.89 -12.65 1.18
C SER A 157 2.47 -11.22 1.51
N PHE A 158 1.19 -11.04 1.81
CA PHE A 158 0.57 -9.73 2.09
C PHE A 158 0.80 -9.24 3.53
N ALA A 159 0.58 -7.93 3.74
CA ALA A 159 0.44 -7.33 5.06
C ALA A 159 1.67 -7.57 5.98
N VAL A 160 2.86 -7.24 5.49
CA VAL A 160 4.13 -7.36 6.23
C VAL A 160 4.74 -5.98 6.48
N GLY A 161 5.02 -5.64 7.73
CA GLY A 161 5.53 -4.31 8.12
C GLY A 161 6.81 -4.33 8.94
N LEU A 162 7.75 -3.43 8.65
CA LEU A 162 8.89 -3.11 9.53
C LEU A 162 8.89 -1.61 9.84
N LYS A 163 8.86 -1.26 11.14
CA LYS A 163 8.77 0.13 11.62
C LYS A 163 9.83 0.43 12.67
N ASN A 164 10.56 1.53 12.51
CA ASN A 164 11.52 2.07 13.48
C ASN A 164 12.62 1.05 13.86
N LEU A 165 13.34 0.51 12.87
CA LEU A 165 14.35 -0.53 13.10
C LEU A 165 15.70 -0.15 12.49
N VAL A 166 16.76 -0.64 13.13
CA VAL A 166 18.10 -0.70 12.54
C VAL A 166 18.42 -2.15 12.18
N LEU A 167 18.74 -2.41 10.92
CA LEU A 167 19.25 -3.69 10.43
C LEU A 167 20.76 -3.57 10.23
N ASP A 168 21.54 -4.32 11.00
CA ASP A 168 23.00 -4.23 10.99
C ASP A 168 23.64 -5.56 10.56
N THR A 169 24.31 -5.54 9.41
CA THR A 169 25.04 -6.71 8.87
C THR A 169 26.56 -6.53 8.91
N THR A 170 27.07 -5.49 9.59
CA THR A 170 28.50 -5.12 9.59
C THR A 170 29.45 -6.19 10.14
N SER A 171 28.95 -7.15 10.91
CA SER A 171 29.73 -8.29 11.41
C SER A 171 29.95 -9.40 10.38
N ILE A 172 29.25 -9.35 9.25
CA ILE A 172 29.52 -10.20 8.08
C ILE A 172 30.60 -9.50 7.22
N PRO A 173 31.66 -10.21 6.78
CA PRO A 173 32.70 -9.61 5.94
C PRO A 173 32.13 -9.05 4.63
N GLY A 174 32.50 -7.81 4.30
CA GLY A 174 31.94 -7.08 3.16
C GLY A 174 32.30 -7.62 1.77
N GLY A 175 33.19 -8.62 1.66
CA GLY A 175 33.42 -9.36 0.42
C GLY A 175 32.42 -10.52 0.20
N ASN A 176 31.59 -10.84 1.19
CA ASN A 176 30.59 -11.90 1.10
C ASN A 176 29.28 -11.34 0.56
N ALA A 177 28.57 -12.12 -0.25
CA ALA A 177 27.18 -11.80 -0.59
C ALA A 177 26.29 -12.05 0.64
N PHE A 178 25.55 -11.01 1.07
CA PHE A 178 24.64 -11.09 2.19
C PHE A 178 23.55 -10.02 2.07
N THR A 179 22.30 -10.35 2.32
CA THR A 179 21.17 -9.41 2.21
C THR A 179 20.68 -9.00 3.60
N ALA A 180 20.52 -7.70 3.88
CA ALA A 180 19.96 -7.28 5.17
C ALA A 180 18.44 -7.54 5.23
N LEU A 181 17.72 -7.23 4.15
CA LEU A 181 16.27 -7.47 4.04
C LEU A 181 15.92 -8.09 2.69
N TYR A 182 15.41 -9.32 2.70
CA TYR A 182 14.76 -9.89 1.51
C TYR A 182 13.27 -9.52 1.54
N TRP A 183 12.79 -8.90 0.47
CA TRP A 183 11.47 -8.29 0.38
C TRP A 183 10.63 -8.93 -0.73
N GLY A 184 10.46 -10.25 -0.65
CA GLY A 184 9.56 -11.04 -1.51
C GLY A 184 8.10 -10.98 -1.03
N VAL A 185 7.54 -9.78 -0.95
CA VAL A 185 6.20 -9.53 -0.39
C VAL A 185 5.24 -8.97 -1.43
N ALA A 186 3.97 -8.89 -1.07
CA ALA A 186 2.90 -8.35 -1.90
C ALA A 186 2.36 -7.01 -1.33
N GLN A 187 1.16 -6.63 -1.72
CA GLN A 187 0.47 -5.43 -1.28
C GLN A 187 0.23 -5.42 0.25
N ALA A 188 -0.08 -4.23 0.78
CA ALA A 188 -0.14 -3.91 2.22
C ALA A 188 1.17 -4.14 2.99
N ALA A 189 2.28 -4.39 2.30
CA ALA A 189 3.59 -4.36 2.92
C ALA A 189 4.07 -2.92 3.16
N GLN A 190 4.79 -2.67 4.25
CA GLN A 190 5.22 -1.32 4.63
C GLN A 190 6.59 -1.29 5.29
N LEU A 191 7.37 -0.26 4.94
CA LEU A 191 8.58 0.14 5.65
C LEU A 191 8.38 1.58 6.15
N GLN A 192 8.79 1.84 7.39
CA GLN A 192 8.72 3.17 7.99
C GLN A 192 9.91 3.37 8.92
N ASN A 193 10.73 4.40 8.67
CA ASN A 193 11.88 4.74 9.51
C ASN A 193 12.82 3.53 9.74
N VAL A 194 13.34 2.98 8.64
CA VAL A 194 14.27 1.84 8.68
C VAL A 194 15.66 2.29 8.28
N ARG A 195 16.66 1.97 9.12
CA ARG A 195 18.08 2.17 8.79
C ARG A 195 18.74 0.82 8.55
N ILE A 196 19.50 0.71 7.48
CA ILE A 196 20.29 -0.46 7.14
C ILE A 196 21.75 -0.07 7.09
N THR A 197 22.60 -0.72 7.87
CA THR A 197 24.05 -0.47 7.88
C THR A 197 24.80 -1.76 7.57
N MET A 198 25.62 -1.72 6.52
CA MET A 198 26.34 -2.88 6.00
C MET A 198 27.86 -2.70 6.10
N ALA A 199 28.61 -3.79 5.91
CA ALA A 199 30.03 -3.69 5.61
C ALA A 199 30.23 -3.08 4.20
N SER A 200 31.32 -2.34 4.00
CA SER A 200 31.68 -1.85 2.66
C SER A 200 32.03 -3.01 1.73
N SER A 201 31.65 -2.89 0.46
CA SER A 201 31.99 -3.88 -0.56
C SER A 201 33.51 -3.99 -0.77
N VAL A 202 33.96 -5.15 -1.25
CA VAL A 202 35.35 -5.44 -1.59
C VAL A 202 35.40 -6.01 -3.00
N ASN A 203 36.18 -5.39 -3.89
CA ASN A 203 36.39 -5.84 -5.27
C ASN A 203 35.09 -6.10 -6.06
N GLY A 204 34.07 -5.25 -5.89
CA GLY A 204 32.78 -5.37 -6.58
C GLY A 204 31.87 -6.47 -6.05
N GLN A 205 32.18 -7.03 -4.87
CA GLN A 205 31.35 -8.00 -4.16
C GLN A 205 30.95 -7.43 -2.80
N GLY A 206 29.78 -7.82 -2.30
CA GLY A 206 29.37 -7.45 -0.95
C GLY A 206 27.87 -7.52 -0.70
N HIS A 207 27.44 -6.80 0.33
CA HIS A 207 26.09 -6.90 0.85
C HIS A 207 25.07 -6.17 -0.04
N THR A 208 23.82 -6.60 0.04
CA THR A 208 22.65 -5.89 -0.48
C THR A 208 21.80 -5.42 0.69
N GLY A 209 21.37 -4.15 0.69
CA GLY A 209 20.51 -3.62 1.75
C GLY A 209 19.13 -4.25 1.70
N ILE A 210 18.39 -3.97 0.63
CA ILE A 210 17.08 -4.60 0.36
C ILE A 210 17.13 -5.33 -0.98
N GLU A 211 16.83 -6.62 -0.99
CA GLU A 211 16.64 -7.40 -2.20
C GLU A 211 15.14 -7.62 -2.42
N LEU A 212 14.55 -6.98 -3.44
CA LEU A 212 13.18 -7.26 -3.85
C LEU A 212 13.21 -8.43 -4.83
N GLY A 213 13.00 -9.64 -4.30
CA GLY A 213 12.77 -10.83 -5.12
C GLY A 213 11.38 -10.83 -5.77
N ARG A 214 10.89 -12.00 -6.17
CA ARG A 214 9.52 -12.15 -6.70
C ARG A 214 8.48 -11.65 -5.69
N GLY A 215 7.55 -10.82 -6.14
CA GLY A 215 6.48 -10.22 -5.33
C GLY A 215 5.80 -9.04 -6.04
N SER A 216 4.86 -8.39 -5.35
CA SER A 216 3.98 -7.35 -5.93
C SER A 216 3.62 -6.23 -4.94
N THR A 217 4.60 -5.73 -4.18
CA THR A 217 4.38 -4.58 -3.28
C THR A 217 4.03 -3.29 -4.05
N LEU A 218 3.38 -2.35 -3.36
CA LEU A 218 3.06 -1.04 -3.91
C LEU A 218 4.26 -0.08 -3.79
N GLY A 219 4.89 -0.05 -2.62
CA GLY A 219 6.02 0.85 -2.40
C GLY A 219 6.82 0.60 -1.12
N LEU A 220 7.97 1.26 -1.07
CA LEU A 220 8.91 1.29 0.04
C LEU A 220 9.24 2.76 0.31
N ALA A 221 9.19 3.16 1.59
CA ALA A 221 9.40 4.54 1.99
C ALA A 221 10.32 4.66 3.20
N ASP A 222 10.94 5.83 3.35
CA ASP A 222 11.62 6.29 4.57
C ASP A 222 12.73 5.34 5.04
N VAL A 223 13.58 4.91 4.10
CA VAL A 223 14.70 4.02 4.35
C VAL A 223 16.03 4.76 4.16
N ARG A 224 16.95 4.58 5.09
CA ARG A 224 18.36 4.93 4.93
C ARG A 224 19.21 3.67 4.79
N VAL A 225 19.94 3.55 3.69
CA VAL A 225 20.79 2.37 3.40
C VAL A 225 22.24 2.80 3.25
N GLU A 226 23.13 2.23 4.06
CA GLU A 226 24.53 2.64 4.15
C GLU A 226 25.49 1.51 3.75
N ARG A 227 26.48 1.85 2.92
CA ARG A 227 27.59 0.98 2.45
C ARG A 227 27.10 -0.21 1.62
N GLY A 228 27.84 -1.32 1.57
CA GLY A 228 27.48 -2.49 0.76
C GLY A 228 27.70 -2.30 -0.75
N GLN A 229 27.52 -3.41 -1.48
CA GLN A 229 27.61 -3.44 -2.93
C GLN A 229 26.37 -2.78 -3.55
N ASN A 230 25.18 -3.17 -3.10
CA ASN A 230 23.92 -2.61 -3.57
C ASN A 230 23.14 -2.02 -2.38
N GLY A 231 22.65 -0.79 -2.51
CA GLY A 231 21.70 -0.26 -1.54
C GLY A 231 20.38 -1.03 -1.62
N ILE A 232 19.74 -0.96 -2.77
CA ILE A 232 18.56 -1.77 -3.11
C ILE A 232 18.82 -2.53 -4.40
N TRP A 233 18.44 -3.80 -4.43
CA TRP A 233 18.43 -4.64 -5.62
C TRP A 233 16.99 -5.01 -5.97
N HIS A 234 16.47 -4.44 -7.05
CA HIS A 234 15.20 -4.84 -7.65
C HIS A 234 15.42 -6.06 -8.55
N ASN A 235 15.13 -7.24 -8.02
CA ASN A 235 15.46 -8.55 -8.58
C ASN A 235 14.19 -9.31 -9.02
N GLY A 236 13.41 -8.70 -9.93
CA GLY A 236 12.23 -9.36 -10.51
C GLY A 236 10.91 -9.17 -9.76
N HIS A 237 10.83 -8.20 -8.84
CA HIS A 237 9.54 -7.75 -8.30
C HIS A 237 8.70 -7.13 -9.43
N GLN A 238 7.37 -7.29 -9.42
CA GLN A 238 6.56 -6.83 -10.56
C GLN A 238 6.62 -5.30 -10.73
N GLN A 239 6.36 -4.57 -9.65
CA GLN A 239 6.44 -3.12 -9.58
C GLN A 239 6.84 -2.65 -8.18
N ALA A 240 7.38 -1.44 -8.05
CA ALA A 240 7.53 -0.79 -6.75
C ALA A 240 7.78 0.71 -6.88
N LEU A 241 7.17 1.50 -5.99
CA LEU A 241 7.57 2.88 -5.73
C LEU A 241 8.65 2.89 -4.64
N TYR A 242 9.71 3.65 -4.86
CA TYR A 242 10.73 3.95 -3.86
C TYR A 242 10.67 5.43 -3.53
N LYS A 243 10.23 5.77 -2.32
CA LYS A 243 10.06 7.16 -1.90
C LYS A 243 11.01 7.52 -0.76
N SER A 244 11.69 8.66 -0.89
CA SER A 244 12.53 9.22 0.19
C SER A 244 13.62 8.26 0.66
N ILE A 245 14.21 7.50 -0.27
CA ILE A 245 15.31 6.57 0.06
C ILE A 245 16.63 7.33 0.08
N TYR A 246 17.37 7.18 1.17
CA TYR A 246 18.70 7.77 1.33
C TYR A 246 19.76 6.69 1.17
N PHE A 247 20.47 6.73 0.04
CA PHE A 247 21.61 5.89 -0.28
C PHE A 247 22.90 6.59 0.15
N PHE A 248 23.71 5.94 0.99
CA PHE A 248 24.95 6.51 1.49
C PHE A 248 26.12 5.53 1.33
N GLN A 249 27.13 5.92 0.54
CA GLN A 249 28.36 5.13 0.35
C GLN A 249 28.15 3.73 -0.26
N ASN A 250 27.03 3.49 -0.95
CA ASN A 250 26.82 2.25 -1.71
C ASN A 250 27.68 2.25 -2.99
N THR A 251 28.20 1.10 -3.42
CA THR A 251 28.82 1.00 -4.76
C THR A 251 27.81 1.30 -5.85
N VAL A 252 26.63 0.66 -5.77
CA VAL A 252 25.45 0.95 -6.57
C VAL A 252 24.32 1.30 -5.61
N GLY A 253 23.69 2.47 -5.77
CA GLY A 253 22.53 2.86 -4.97
C GLY A 253 21.38 1.89 -5.21
N MET A 254 20.87 1.88 -6.44
CA MET A 254 19.80 1.00 -6.89
C MET A 254 20.23 0.16 -8.09
N LEU A 255 20.27 -1.16 -7.90
CA LEU A 255 20.50 -2.15 -8.95
C LEU A 255 19.16 -2.71 -9.43
N ILE A 256 18.94 -2.76 -10.75
CA ILE A 256 17.72 -3.29 -11.36
C ILE A 256 18.12 -4.38 -12.35
N THR A 257 17.71 -5.62 -12.09
CA THR A 257 18.01 -6.78 -12.96
C THR A 257 16.76 -7.45 -13.51
N GLY A 258 15.59 -6.93 -13.17
CA GLY A 258 14.30 -7.42 -13.63
C GLY A 258 13.16 -6.54 -13.10
N GLY A 259 11.94 -7.04 -13.22
CA GLY A 259 10.72 -6.31 -12.88
C GLY A 259 10.16 -5.54 -14.07
N ALA A 260 8.99 -4.92 -13.89
CA ALA A 260 8.25 -4.30 -14.98
C ALA A 260 8.17 -2.77 -14.86
N THR A 261 7.72 -2.26 -13.71
CA THR A 261 7.41 -0.83 -13.57
C THR A 261 7.96 -0.26 -12.27
N ILE A 262 8.88 0.70 -12.37
CA ILE A 262 9.64 1.23 -11.24
C ILE A 262 9.52 2.75 -11.20
N SER A 263 9.24 3.30 -10.02
CA SER A 263 9.28 4.75 -9.77
C SER A 263 10.14 5.04 -8.55
N ILE A 264 11.03 6.03 -8.65
CA ILE A 264 11.98 6.43 -7.61
C ILE A 264 11.80 7.93 -7.39
N ILE A 265 11.14 8.30 -6.28
CA ILE A 265 10.79 9.68 -5.95
C ILE A 265 11.59 10.19 -4.76
N ALA A 266 12.16 11.38 -4.93
CA ALA A 266 12.98 12.08 -3.97
C ALA A 266 14.13 11.22 -3.36
N PRO A 267 14.86 10.40 -4.15
CA PRO A 267 16.02 9.71 -3.61
C PRO A 267 17.16 10.69 -3.36
N THR A 268 17.99 10.36 -2.39
CA THR A 268 19.32 10.97 -2.23
C THR A 268 20.38 9.91 -2.45
N PHE A 269 21.23 10.11 -3.45
CA PHE A 269 22.46 9.35 -3.65
C PHE A 269 23.61 10.19 -3.12
N ASP A 270 24.15 9.82 -1.97
CA ASP A 270 25.28 10.49 -1.35
C ASP A 270 26.51 9.58 -1.34
N THR A 271 27.56 10.01 -2.05
CA THR A 271 28.82 9.29 -2.14
C THR A 271 28.66 7.89 -2.73
N CYS A 272 27.71 7.73 -3.67
CA CYS A 272 27.49 6.48 -4.39
C CYS A 272 28.38 6.38 -5.63
N GLY A 273 28.87 5.17 -5.95
CA GLY A 273 29.62 4.93 -7.18
C GLY A 273 28.75 5.15 -8.42
N THR A 274 27.55 4.58 -8.42
CA THR A 274 26.48 4.81 -9.41
C THR A 274 25.14 4.93 -8.69
N GLY A 275 24.30 5.89 -9.10
CA GLY A 275 22.97 6.08 -8.50
C GLY A 275 22.03 4.92 -8.82
N VAL A 276 21.63 4.80 -10.08
CA VAL A 276 20.79 3.72 -10.62
C VAL A 276 21.55 2.97 -11.71
N HIS A 277 21.59 1.64 -11.62
CA HIS A 277 22.15 0.76 -12.63
C HIS A 277 21.12 -0.31 -13.02
N HIS A 278 20.71 -0.31 -14.29
CA HIS A 278 19.86 -1.33 -14.89
C HIS A 278 20.69 -2.25 -15.81
N THR A 279 20.62 -3.56 -15.61
CA THR A 279 21.31 -4.54 -16.45
C THR A 279 20.51 -4.88 -17.71
N SER A 280 21.12 -5.54 -18.70
CA SER A 280 20.38 -6.07 -19.84
C SER A 280 19.51 -7.28 -19.43
N GLY A 281 18.57 -7.67 -20.29
CA GLY A 281 17.67 -8.82 -20.08
C GLY A 281 16.23 -8.46 -19.74
N SER A 282 15.96 -7.20 -19.39
CA SER A 282 14.62 -6.63 -19.23
C SER A 282 14.49 -5.26 -19.91
N ALA A 283 13.26 -4.81 -20.13
CA ALA A 283 12.93 -3.48 -20.64
C ALA A 283 11.86 -2.82 -19.78
N PRO A 284 12.09 -2.62 -18.47
CA PRO A 284 11.12 -1.99 -17.57
C PRO A 284 10.88 -0.53 -17.94
N TRP A 285 9.81 0.05 -17.37
CA TRP A 285 9.73 1.49 -17.17
C TRP A 285 10.47 1.90 -15.89
N ILE A 286 11.29 2.95 -15.95
CA ILE A 286 12.01 3.49 -14.78
C ILE A 286 11.86 5.01 -14.68
N GLY A 287 11.17 5.50 -13.66
CA GLY A 287 11.08 6.93 -13.33
C GLY A 287 12.04 7.34 -12.21
N LEU A 288 12.80 8.41 -12.40
CA LEU A 288 13.62 9.07 -11.37
C LEU A 288 13.19 10.54 -11.22
N ILE A 289 12.54 10.87 -10.12
CA ILE A 289 11.87 12.16 -9.90
C ILE A 289 12.40 12.81 -8.62
N ASP A 290 12.70 14.12 -8.66
CA ASP A 290 13.13 14.94 -7.51
C ASP A 290 14.43 14.44 -6.85
N ALA A 291 15.30 13.84 -7.64
CA ALA A 291 16.51 13.19 -7.15
C ALA A 291 17.61 14.18 -6.77
N LYS A 292 18.43 13.78 -5.79
CA LYS A 292 19.69 14.45 -5.45
C LYS A 292 20.85 13.50 -5.62
N SER A 293 21.84 13.90 -6.42
CA SER A 293 23.11 13.19 -6.61
C SER A 293 24.24 14.04 -6.01
N VAL A 294 24.70 13.66 -4.83
CA VAL A 294 25.70 14.38 -4.03
C VAL A 294 26.97 13.55 -3.97
N ASN A 295 28.13 14.14 -4.29
CA ASN A 295 29.43 13.49 -4.26
C ASN A 295 29.45 12.10 -4.97
N SER A 296 28.58 11.91 -5.95
CA SER A 296 28.31 10.61 -6.55
C SER A 296 28.79 10.56 -7.99
N GLY A 297 29.04 9.36 -8.50
CA GLY A 297 29.38 9.11 -9.89
C GLY A 297 28.18 9.26 -10.83
N VAL A 298 28.11 8.39 -11.84
CA VAL A 298 27.03 8.45 -12.86
C VAL A 298 25.68 8.27 -12.18
N THR A 299 24.70 9.09 -12.54
CA THR A 299 23.38 9.04 -11.88
C THR A 299 22.56 7.86 -12.37
N PHE A 300 22.54 7.62 -13.68
CA PHE A 300 21.76 6.56 -14.30
C PHE A 300 22.57 5.83 -15.39
N VAL A 301 22.66 4.51 -15.28
CA VAL A 301 23.31 3.64 -16.26
C VAL A 301 22.34 2.53 -16.65
N THR A 302 22.19 2.26 -17.94
CA THR A 302 21.50 1.06 -18.43
C THR A 302 22.34 0.30 -19.45
N ASP A 303 22.44 -1.01 -19.26
CA ASP A 303 23.08 -1.95 -20.20
C ASP A 303 22.07 -2.51 -21.24
N GLY A 304 20.78 -2.23 -21.05
CA GLY A 304 19.69 -2.55 -21.97
C GLY A 304 18.96 -1.30 -22.49
N PHE A 305 17.74 -1.50 -22.99
CA PHE A 305 16.90 -0.43 -23.58
C PHE A 305 15.55 -0.28 -22.86
N PRO A 306 15.55 0.11 -21.56
CA PRO A 306 14.32 0.49 -20.87
C PRO A 306 13.83 1.86 -21.35
N SER A 307 12.53 2.12 -21.27
CA SER A 307 12.07 3.51 -21.23
C SER A 307 12.34 4.09 -19.84
N PHE A 308 12.91 5.29 -19.77
CA PHE A 308 13.15 5.95 -18.49
C PHE A 308 12.94 7.47 -18.52
N LEU A 309 12.73 8.02 -17.33
CA LEU A 309 12.60 9.46 -17.06
C LEU A 309 13.55 9.89 -15.95
N ILE A 310 14.17 11.06 -16.12
CA ILE A 310 14.84 11.84 -15.08
C ILE A 310 14.17 13.21 -15.05
N GLU A 311 13.52 13.56 -13.95
CA GLU A 311 12.85 14.85 -13.78
C GLU A 311 13.27 15.52 -12.45
N ASN A 312 13.61 16.80 -12.52
CA ASN A 312 14.01 17.65 -11.40
C ASN A 312 15.18 17.05 -10.58
N LEU A 313 16.24 16.64 -11.27
CA LEU A 313 17.47 16.15 -10.65
C LEU A 313 18.38 17.34 -10.29
N SER A 314 18.96 17.31 -9.10
CA SER A 314 20.10 18.15 -8.73
C SER A 314 21.37 17.31 -8.57
N LYS A 315 22.51 17.83 -9.05
CA LYS A 315 23.80 17.15 -9.02
C LYS A 315 24.96 18.12 -8.78
N ASP A 316 25.97 17.70 -8.02
CA ASP A 316 27.13 18.53 -7.64
C ASP A 316 28.48 18.09 -8.24
N THR A 317 28.53 16.98 -8.98
CA THR A 317 29.74 16.46 -9.62
C THR A 317 29.71 16.58 -11.15
N ASN A 318 30.90 16.53 -11.77
CA ASN A 318 31.08 16.60 -13.22
C ASN A 318 31.01 15.24 -13.94
N SER A 319 30.42 14.20 -13.33
CA SER A 319 30.17 12.94 -14.02
C SER A 319 28.90 13.01 -14.87
N ASP A 320 28.78 12.12 -15.85
CA ASP A 320 27.57 12.03 -16.68
C ASP A 320 26.31 11.81 -15.84
N VAL A 321 25.18 12.32 -16.34
CA VAL A 321 23.86 12.05 -15.73
C VAL A 321 23.33 10.70 -16.21
N ALA A 322 23.28 10.47 -17.53
CA ALA A 322 22.68 9.25 -18.09
C ALA A 322 23.54 8.61 -19.19
N ARG A 323 23.74 7.30 -19.08
CA ARG A 323 24.42 6.45 -20.07
C ARG A 323 23.52 5.28 -20.48
N VAL A 324 23.52 4.99 -21.78
CA VAL A 324 22.85 3.84 -22.40
C VAL A 324 23.90 3.02 -23.16
N PRO A 325 23.57 1.85 -23.76
CA PRO A 325 24.56 1.00 -24.41
C PRO A 325 25.37 1.68 -25.54
N SER A 326 24.78 2.67 -26.22
CA SER A 326 25.46 3.43 -27.28
C SER A 326 26.36 4.56 -26.76
N GLY A 327 26.40 4.80 -25.44
CA GLY A 327 27.24 5.82 -24.81
C GLY A 327 26.45 6.81 -23.95
N THR A 328 27.05 7.98 -23.70
CA THR A 328 26.45 9.06 -22.91
C THR A 328 25.35 9.75 -23.70
N VAL A 329 24.13 9.80 -23.13
CA VAL A 329 22.97 10.47 -23.72
C VAL A 329 22.58 11.75 -22.99
N LEU A 330 23.05 11.91 -21.74
CA LEU A 330 22.97 13.14 -20.98
C LEU A 330 24.27 13.34 -20.19
N GLY A 331 25.08 14.30 -20.64
CA GLY A 331 26.36 14.63 -20.04
C GLY A 331 26.25 15.29 -18.66
N PRO A 332 27.35 15.80 -18.11
CA PRO A 332 27.36 16.44 -16.80
C PRO A 332 26.48 17.70 -16.77
N GLN A 333 25.56 17.77 -15.80
CA GLN A 333 24.67 18.91 -15.57
C GLN A 333 24.42 19.04 -14.07
N SER A 334 24.43 20.26 -13.54
CA SER A 334 24.10 20.51 -12.13
C SER A 334 22.60 20.41 -11.84
N HIS A 335 21.77 20.58 -12.87
CA HIS A 335 20.33 20.44 -12.79
C HIS A 335 19.76 19.88 -14.11
N VAL A 336 18.83 18.94 -14.00
CA VAL A 336 18.01 18.43 -15.11
C VAL A 336 16.56 18.72 -14.79
N ASP A 337 15.89 19.49 -15.65
CA ASP A 337 14.45 19.79 -15.53
C ASP A 337 13.64 18.55 -15.91
N GLN A 338 13.64 18.15 -17.20
CA GLN A 338 13.00 16.91 -17.63
C GLN A 338 13.73 16.28 -18.82
N PHE A 339 14.15 15.03 -18.66
CA PHE A 339 14.77 14.22 -19.71
C PHE A 339 14.17 12.82 -19.70
N SER A 340 13.66 12.36 -20.84
CA SER A 340 13.18 10.99 -21.01
C SER A 340 13.89 10.32 -22.19
N TYR A 341 14.14 9.03 -22.07
CA TYR A 341 14.63 8.20 -23.16
C TYR A 341 13.73 6.96 -23.24
N GLY A 342 12.81 6.90 -24.20
CA GLY A 342 11.77 5.87 -24.18
C GLY A 342 10.75 6.01 -25.32
N ASN A 343 9.75 5.12 -25.29
CA ASN A 343 8.65 5.12 -26.26
C ASN A 343 7.79 6.38 -26.11
N THR A 344 7.91 7.33 -27.04
CA THR A 344 7.25 8.63 -26.97
C THR A 344 6.16 8.76 -28.03
N VAL A 345 4.93 9.04 -27.62
CA VAL A 345 3.80 9.27 -28.53
C VAL A 345 4.08 10.49 -29.41
N GLY A 346 3.88 10.35 -30.72
CA GLY A 346 4.09 11.42 -31.71
C GLY A 346 5.55 11.65 -32.13
N ARG A 347 6.51 10.88 -31.61
CA ARG A 347 7.93 10.97 -32.00
C ARG A 347 8.26 10.01 -33.16
N ASN A 348 9.23 10.38 -34.00
CA ASN A 348 9.83 9.50 -35.02
C ASN A 348 11.38 9.58 -34.97
N PRO A 349 12.11 8.49 -34.70
CA PRO A 349 11.61 7.17 -34.28
C PRO A 349 10.85 7.23 -32.94
N VAL A 350 10.01 6.24 -32.63
CA VAL A 350 9.19 6.24 -31.40
C VAL A 350 10.06 6.21 -30.14
N TYR A 351 11.06 5.33 -30.12
CA TYR A 351 11.99 5.19 -29.00
C TYR A 351 13.18 6.15 -29.12
N GLY A 352 13.48 6.89 -28.04
CA GLY A 352 14.71 7.67 -27.91
C GLY A 352 14.60 8.89 -27.00
N ALA A 353 15.65 9.72 -27.02
CA ALA A 353 15.78 10.89 -26.16
C ALA A 353 14.77 12.01 -26.50
N THR A 354 14.23 12.62 -25.45
CA THR A 354 13.41 13.83 -25.46
C THR A 354 13.77 14.67 -24.23
N THR A 355 14.14 15.94 -24.45
CA THR A 355 14.39 16.93 -23.40
C THR A 355 13.28 17.97 -23.43
N SER A 356 12.81 18.37 -22.25
CA SER A 356 11.77 19.38 -22.10
C SER A 356 11.88 20.07 -20.75
N SER A 357 11.01 21.04 -20.51
CA SER A 357 10.82 21.68 -19.22
C SER A 357 9.41 21.43 -18.70
N SER A 358 9.28 21.36 -17.37
CA SER A 358 8.01 21.07 -16.72
C SER A 358 7.76 22.08 -15.59
N LYS A 359 6.88 23.05 -15.84
CA LYS A 359 6.48 24.00 -14.79
C LYS A 359 5.36 23.40 -13.95
N ARG A 360 5.72 22.59 -12.96
CA ARG A 360 4.77 22.03 -12.00
C ARG A 360 4.02 23.15 -11.26
N PRO A 361 2.70 23.05 -11.08
CA PRO A 361 1.95 24.03 -10.29
C PRO A 361 2.43 24.06 -8.85
N ALA A 362 2.51 25.25 -8.25
CA ALA A 362 2.91 25.41 -6.85
C ALA A 362 1.98 24.67 -5.86
N ALA A 363 0.71 24.44 -6.24
CA ALA A 363 -0.23 23.66 -5.45
C ALA A 363 0.15 22.16 -5.38
N LEU A 364 0.83 21.63 -6.40
CA LEU A 364 1.30 20.24 -6.46
C LEU A 364 2.73 20.08 -5.97
N ALA A 365 3.59 21.02 -6.35
CA ALA A 365 5.02 20.96 -6.08
C ALA A 365 5.46 22.29 -5.45
N PRO A 366 5.10 22.55 -4.18
CA PRO A 366 5.55 23.75 -3.50
C PRO A 366 7.08 23.76 -3.48
N ASN A 367 7.67 24.88 -3.92
CA ASN A 367 9.12 25.02 -4.12
C ASN A 367 9.73 24.10 -5.20
N GLY A 368 8.91 23.58 -6.11
CA GLY A 368 9.35 22.79 -7.27
C GLY A 368 9.42 21.27 -7.05
N ASN A 369 9.43 20.80 -5.79
CA ASN A 369 9.45 19.37 -5.46
C ASN A 369 8.06 18.89 -5.02
N TYR A 370 7.74 17.64 -5.34
CA TYR A 370 6.57 17.00 -4.76
C TYR A 370 6.77 16.81 -3.25
N PRO A 371 5.71 17.03 -2.45
CA PRO A 371 5.69 16.62 -1.05
C PRO A 371 5.93 15.11 -0.96
N VAL A 372 6.92 14.76 -0.14
CA VAL A 372 7.23 13.39 0.28
C VAL A 372 7.29 13.40 1.80
N LEU A 373 6.23 12.88 2.42
CA LEU A 373 6.02 13.02 3.86
C LEU A 373 6.04 11.64 4.50
N PRO A 374 6.84 11.42 5.56
CA PRO A 374 6.82 10.17 6.28
C PRO A 374 5.51 10.02 7.06
N ALA A 375 5.05 8.79 7.22
CA ALA A 375 3.98 8.48 8.16
C ALA A 375 4.41 8.89 9.60
N PRO A 376 3.60 9.63 10.37
CA PRO A 376 3.97 10.03 11.72
C PRO A 376 4.13 8.83 12.66
N ASN A 377 5.31 8.66 13.27
CA ASN A 377 5.53 7.61 14.28
C ASN A 377 5.19 8.05 15.72
N TYR A 378 4.94 9.35 15.92
CA TYR A 378 4.64 9.99 17.20
C TYR A 378 5.67 9.71 18.32
N ALA A 379 6.95 9.54 17.97
CA ALA A 379 8.02 9.26 18.94
C ALA A 379 8.08 10.28 20.09
N ASN A 380 7.79 11.56 19.80
CA ASN A 380 7.88 12.65 20.77
C ASN A 380 6.58 12.90 21.56
N ASN A 381 5.51 12.15 21.29
CA ASN A 381 4.24 12.29 22.00
C ASN A 381 4.22 11.40 23.24
N PRO A 382 3.88 11.92 24.43
CA PRO A 382 3.61 11.07 25.59
C PRO A 382 2.36 10.22 25.34
N VAL A 383 2.25 9.08 26.02
CA VAL A 383 1.05 8.21 25.94
C VAL A 383 -0.24 8.96 26.28
N THR A 384 -0.18 9.99 27.12
CA THR A 384 -1.32 10.84 27.49
C THR A 384 -1.85 11.70 26.35
N ASP A 385 -1.14 11.85 25.22
CA ASP A 385 -1.66 12.48 24.01
C ASP A 385 -2.61 11.56 23.23
N PHE A 386 -2.67 10.28 23.59
CA PHE A 386 -3.51 9.29 22.94
C PHE A 386 -4.80 9.06 23.73
N ILE A 387 -5.83 8.65 23.02
CA ILE A 387 -7.00 7.99 23.61
C ILE A 387 -7.16 6.63 22.97
N ASN A 388 -7.29 5.59 23.79
CA ASN A 388 -7.75 4.29 23.33
C ASN A 388 -9.28 4.36 23.14
N VAL A 389 -9.77 4.11 21.92
CA VAL A 389 -11.22 4.18 21.64
C VAL A 389 -12.04 3.17 22.42
N LYS A 390 -11.43 2.08 22.92
CA LYS A 390 -12.09 1.05 23.74
C LYS A 390 -12.02 1.31 25.25
N ASP A 391 -11.19 2.25 25.70
CA ASP A 391 -11.03 2.54 27.13
C ASP A 391 -11.94 3.70 27.59
N PRO A 392 -13.01 3.43 28.40
CA PRO A 392 -13.89 4.46 28.91
C PRO A 392 -13.18 5.54 29.74
N ALA A 393 -12.04 5.21 30.36
CA ALA A 393 -11.27 6.18 31.14
C ALA A 393 -10.59 7.23 30.25
N GLN A 394 -10.38 6.93 28.96
CA GLN A 394 -9.68 7.80 28.01
C GLN A 394 -10.61 8.43 26.97
N ASN A 395 -11.68 7.73 26.58
CA ASN A 395 -12.58 8.14 25.48
C ASN A 395 -13.81 8.97 25.92
N GLY A 396 -13.83 9.40 27.19
CA GLY A 396 -14.92 10.19 27.78
C GLY A 396 -16.11 9.34 28.27
N GLY A 397 -15.86 8.15 28.83
CA GLY A 397 -16.86 7.30 29.49
C GLY A 397 -17.70 6.45 28.54
N ARG A 398 -17.24 6.26 27.30
CA ARG A 398 -18.00 5.58 26.23
C ARG A 398 -17.57 4.13 26.08
N LYS A 399 -18.52 3.26 25.76
CA LYS A 399 -18.27 1.84 25.54
C LYS A 399 -18.15 1.54 24.04
N VAL A 400 -17.07 0.88 23.66
CA VAL A 400 -16.80 0.36 22.32
C VAL A 400 -16.31 -1.08 22.48
N LEU A 401 -16.86 -2.01 21.70
CA LEU A 401 -16.51 -3.43 21.68
C LEU A 401 -15.47 -3.73 20.60
N GLY A 402 -15.67 -3.20 19.38
CA GLY A 402 -14.83 -3.54 18.23
C GLY A 402 -14.87 -5.04 17.87
N ASP A 403 -16.02 -5.69 18.04
CA ASP A 403 -16.23 -7.14 17.85
C ASP A 403 -17.23 -7.47 16.73
N HIS A 404 -17.60 -6.48 15.92
CA HIS A 404 -18.59 -6.58 14.84
C HIS A 404 -20.04 -6.89 15.27
N SER A 405 -20.33 -7.00 16.57
CA SER A 405 -21.65 -7.45 17.05
C SER A 405 -22.73 -6.36 17.11
N ILE A 406 -22.33 -5.09 17.24
CA ILE A 406 -23.23 -3.94 17.41
C ILE A 406 -22.88 -2.81 16.45
N ASP A 407 -23.82 -1.89 16.21
CA ASP A 407 -23.53 -0.63 15.54
C ASP A 407 -22.78 0.32 16.50
N GLU A 408 -21.59 0.74 16.09
CA GLU A 408 -20.72 1.64 16.85
C GLU A 408 -20.61 3.04 16.20
N SER A 409 -21.34 3.30 15.11
CA SER A 409 -21.29 4.56 14.36
C SER A 409 -21.50 5.79 15.25
N GLY A 410 -22.57 5.80 16.05
CA GLY A 410 -22.91 6.92 16.93
C GLY A 410 -21.89 7.15 18.04
N VAL A 411 -21.38 6.09 18.67
CA VAL A 411 -20.41 6.22 19.76
C VAL A 411 -19.02 6.61 19.27
N LEU A 412 -18.57 6.04 18.14
CA LEU A 412 -17.28 6.38 17.53
C LEU A 412 -17.27 7.82 17.02
N ASN A 413 -18.37 8.31 16.43
CA ASN A 413 -18.51 9.73 16.06
C ASN A 413 -18.27 10.65 17.27
N GLN A 414 -18.86 10.33 18.43
CA GLN A 414 -18.63 11.12 19.64
C GLN A 414 -17.19 11.02 20.16
N ILE A 415 -16.57 9.85 20.07
CA ILE A 415 -15.17 9.65 20.50
C ILE A 415 -14.22 10.45 19.61
N LEU A 416 -14.38 10.41 18.28
CA LEU A 416 -13.53 11.16 17.36
C LEU A 416 -13.71 12.67 17.53
N GLN A 417 -14.93 13.14 17.76
CA GLN A 417 -15.20 14.54 18.11
C GLN A 417 -14.51 14.92 19.43
N PHE A 418 -14.62 14.07 20.45
CA PHE A 418 -13.94 14.28 21.73
C PHE A 418 -12.42 14.32 21.57
N ALA A 419 -11.84 13.42 20.78
CA ALA A 419 -10.40 13.39 20.51
C ALA A 419 -9.94 14.69 19.84
N ALA A 420 -10.61 15.10 18.76
CA ALA A 420 -10.30 16.31 18.02
C ALA A 420 -10.43 17.57 18.89
N ALA A 421 -11.49 17.68 19.68
CA ALA A 421 -11.73 18.81 20.58
C ALA A 421 -10.67 18.94 21.70
N ASN A 422 -10.08 17.82 22.12
CA ASN A 422 -9.05 17.77 23.16
C ASN A 422 -7.63 17.61 22.60
N ASN A 423 -7.46 17.78 21.28
CA ASN A 423 -6.18 17.62 20.58
C ASN A 423 -5.48 16.27 20.88
N LYS A 424 -6.26 15.18 20.92
CA LYS A 424 -5.78 13.81 21.14
C LYS A 424 -5.60 13.04 19.84
N ILE A 425 -4.76 12.02 19.90
CA ILE A 425 -4.60 11.00 18.85
C ILE A 425 -5.51 9.83 19.21
N ALA A 426 -6.46 9.49 18.35
CA ALA A 426 -7.31 8.33 18.54
C ALA A 426 -6.53 7.07 18.14
N TYR A 427 -6.23 6.23 19.11
CA TYR A 427 -5.67 4.90 18.92
C TYR A 427 -6.81 3.89 18.85
N PHE A 428 -6.88 3.16 17.74
CA PHE A 428 -7.80 2.05 17.53
C PHE A 428 -7.04 0.74 17.78
N PRO A 429 -7.21 0.07 18.94
CA PRO A 429 -6.76 -1.30 19.11
C PRO A 429 -7.33 -2.16 18.00
N PHE A 430 -6.65 -3.25 17.64
CA PHE A 430 -7.17 -4.12 16.58
C PHE A 430 -8.57 -4.62 16.96
N GLY A 431 -9.44 -4.67 15.97
CA GLY A 431 -10.86 -4.95 16.17
C GLY A 431 -11.62 -4.64 14.90
N LYS A 432 -12.88 -5.04 14.89
CA LYS A 432 -13.80 -4.85 13.78
C LYS A 432 -14.98 -3.99 14.25
N TYR A 433 -14.90 -2.71 13.94
CA TYR A 433 -15.82 -1.70 14.39
C TYR A 433 -16.93 -1.52 13.35
N ARG A 434 -18.09 -2.12 13.60
CA ARG A 434 -19.23 -2.06 12.68
C ARG A 434 -19.90 -0.70 12.76
N VAL A 435 -20.20 -0.12 11.60
CA VAL A 435 -20.94 1.13 11.48
C VAL A 435 -22.14 0.95 10.56
N ASP A 436 -23.34 1.19 11.08
CA ASP A 436 -24.59 1.12 10.30
C ASP A 436 -25.00 2.49 9.71
N SER A 437 -24.19 3.52 9.96
CA SER A 437 -24.29 4.86 9.39
C SER A 437 -22.91 5.50 9.28
N THR A 438 -22.78 6.65 8.62
CA THR A 438 -21.49 7.29 8.35
C THR A 438 -20.68 7.55 9.63
N LEU A 439 -19.44 7.07 9.65
CA LEU A 439 -18.41 7.52 10.59
C LEU A 439 -17.75 8.79 10.05
N LEU A 440 -18.02 9.92 10.68
CA LEU A 440 -17.40 11.20 10.38
C LEU A 440 -16.08 11.32 11.15
N VAL A 441 -14.98 11.46 10.42
CA VAL A 441 -13.69 11.89 10.96
C VAL A 441 -13.68 13.43 10.93
N PRO A 442 -13.85 14.12 12.07
CA PRO A 442 -13.94 15.57 12.09
C PRO A 442 -12.58 16.23 11.81
N LYS A 443 -12.61 17.49 11.38
CA LYS A 443 -11.42 18.34 11.35
C LYS A 443 -10.71 18.35 12.72
N GLY A 444 -9.39 18.24 12.69
CA GLY A 444 -8.51 18.15 13.87
C GLY A 444 -8.12 16.72 14.24
N SER A 445 -8.66 15.71 13.55
CA SER A 445 -8.42 14.29 13.88
C SER A 445 -7.01 13.82 13.56
N ARG A 446 -6.48 12.96 14.42
CA ARG A 446 -5.30 12.12 14.19
C ARG A 446 -5.67 10.70 14.64
N ILE A 447 -5.55 9.72 13.75
CA ILE A 447 -5.99 8.34 13.95
C ILE A 447 -4.83 7.39 13.65
N VAL A 448 -4.59 6.42 14.53
CA VAL A 448 -3.65 5.31 14.32
C VAL A 448 -4.31 4.00 14.73
N GLY A 449 -4.29 3.02 13.84
CA GLY A 449 -4.69 1.65 14.16
C GLY A 449 -3.54 0.81 14.71
N GLU A 450 -3.88 -0.20 15.50
CA GLU A 450 -2.99 -1.30 15.81
C GLU A 450 -3.09 -2.37 14.71
N ALA A 451 -1.97 -2.65 14.06
CA ALA A 451 -1.92 -3.43 12.82
C ALA A 451 -2.78 -2.81 11.72
N TRP A 452 -3.99 -3.33 11.48
CA TRP A 452 -4.96 -2.78 10.55
C TRP A 452 -6.38 -2.82 11.14
N ALA A 453 -6.57 -2.09 12.24
CA ALA A 453 -7.86 -1.97 12.91
C ALA A 453 -8.96 -1.57 11.90
N THR A 454 -10.09 -2.26 11.95
CA THR A 454 -11.03 -2.31 10.82
C THR A 454 -12.32 -1.57 11.11
N ILE A 455 -12.68 -0.58 10.29
CA ILE A 455 -14.04 -0.05 10.21
C ILE A 455 -14.81 -0.83 9.13
N THR A 456 -15.99 -1.36 9.46
CA THR A 456 -16.82 -2.11 8.50
C THR A 456 -18.22 -1.52 8.38
N GLY A 457 -18.58 -1.10 7.16
CA GLY A 457 -19.91 -0.61 6.84
C GLY A 457 -20.92 -1.75 6.76
N ASN A 458 -22.14 -1.52 7.27
CA ASN A 458 -23.20 -2.50 7.29
C ASN A 458 -24.59 -1.85 7.20
N GLY A 459 -25.61 -2.63 6.83
CA GLY A 459 -27.00 -2.25 7.05
C GLY A 459 -27.62 -1.37 5.95
N PRO A 460 -28.90 -1.02 6.12
CA PRO A 460 -29.73 -0.44 5.05
C PRO A 460 -29.31 0.96 4.62
N PHE A 461 -28.58 1.72 5.45
CA PHE A 461 -28.14 3.08 5.13
C PHE A 461 -27.26 3.15 3.88
N PHE A 462 -26.56 2.07 3.55
CA PHE A 462 -25.65 1.97 2.40
C PHE A 462 -26.20 1.12 1.24
N LYS A 463 -27.51 0.82 1.21
CA LYS A 463 -28.12 -0.05 0.16
C LYS A 463 -28.67 0.69 -1.06
N ASP A 464 -28.75 2.01 -1.04
CA ASP A 464 -29.28 2.79 -2.17
C ASP A 464 -28.17 3.29 -3.11
N ALA A 465 -28.03 2.63 -4.26
CA ALA A 465 -27.06 3.03 -5.29
C ALA A 465 -27.38 4.37 -5.96
N ASN A 466 -28.63 4.85 -5.89
CA ASN A 466 -29.02 6.15 -6.45
C ASN A 466 -28.73 7.30 -5.48
N ASN A 467 -28.43 6.98 -4.23
CA ASN A 467 -28.08 7.95 -3.18
C ASN A 467 -26.91 7.41 -2.34
N PRO A 468 -25.75 7.18 -2.95
CA PRO A 468 -24.64 6.53 -2.27
C PRO A 468 -24.14 7.37 -1.09
N LYS A 469 -23.74 6.71 -0.01
CA LYS A 469 -23.32 7.30 1.26
C LYS A 469 -21.93 6.84 1.66
N PRO A 470 -21.12 7.72 2.27
CA PRO A 470 -19.81 7.35 2.77
C PRO A 470 -19.92 6.49 4.04
N VAL A 471 -19.24 5.34 4.07
CA VAL A 471 -19.03 4.57 5.30
C VAL A 471 -18.13 5.38 6.24
N VAL A 472 -17.01 5.88 5.72
CA VAL A 472 -16.15 6.86 6.40
C VAL A 472 -16.11 8.16 5.62
N ALA A 473 -16.47 9.27 6.26
CA ALA A 473 -16.35 10.62 5.71
C ALA A 473 -15.24 11.38 6.44
N VAL A 474 -14.22 11.82 5.70
CA VAL A 474 -13.11 12.62 6.24
C VAL A 474 -13.41 14.10 6.04
N GLY A 475 -13.84 14.71 7.13
CA GLY A 475 -14.36 16.08 7.20
C GLY A 475 -15.62 16.31 6.37
N ASN A 476 -16.09 17.55 6.39
CA ASN A 476 -17.18 18.03 5.54
C ASN A 476 -16.64 18.82 4.33
N GLY A 477 -17.50 19.01 3.32
CA GLY A 477 -17.17 19.87 2.18
C GLY A 477 -16.86 21.30 2.65
N GLY A 478 -15.71 21.82 2.24
CA GLY A 478 -15.25 23.15 2.65
C GLY A 478 -14.42 23.20 3.94
N ASP A 479 -14.36 22.12 4.72
CA ASP A 479 -13.46 22.06 5.88
C ASP A 479 -11.99 22.17 5.43
N VAL A 480 -11.21 22.94 6.19
CA VAL A 480 -9.74 23.06 6.01
C VAL A 480 -9.04 22.84 7.34
N GLY A 481 -8.12 21.89 7.42
CA GLY A 481 -7.37 21.57 8.63
C GLY A 481 -6.70 20.20 8.58
N THR A 482 -6.57 19.57 9.74
CA THR A 482 -5.89 18.27 9.89
C THR A 482 -6.88 17.11 9.95
N ALA A 483 -6.63 16.04 9.21
CA ALA A 483 -7.20 14.72 9.39
C ALA A 483 -6.17 13.68 8.92
N GLN A 484 -5.38 13.15 9.86
CA GLN A 484 -4.31 12.18 9.58
C GLN A 484 -4.75 10.80 10.02
N ILE A 485 -4.65 9.82 9.14
CA ILE A 485 -5.09 8.44 9.39
C ILE A 485 -3.97 7.49 8.95
N GLN A 486 -3.64 6.50 9.77
CA GLN A 486 -2.68 5.46 9.39
C GLN A 486 -3.03 4.11 10.00
N ASP A 487 -2.55 3.04 9.36
CA ASP A 487 -2.66 1.66 9.86
C ASP A 487 -4.13 1.22 10.11
N MET A 488 -5.04 1.65 9.22
CA MET A 488 -6.46 1.31 9.29
C MET A 488 -6.87 0.44 8.11
N ARG A 489 -7.93 -0.35 8.31
CA ARG A 489 -8.64 -1.03 7.24
C ARG A 489 -10.08 -0.52 7.17
N PHE A 490 -10.58 -0.31 5.96
CA PHE A 490 -11.96 0.06 5.68
C PHE A 490 -12.60 -0.98 4.78
N THR A 491 -13.82 -1.43 5.13
CA THR A 491 -14.47 -2.52 4.40
C THR A 491 -15.99 -2.49 4.55
N VAL A 492 -16.67 -3.46 3.96
CA VAL A 492 -18.12 -3.70 4.06
C VAL A 492 -18.36 -5.17 4.44
N SER A 493 -19.39 -5.43 5.24
CA SER A 493 -19.73 -6.80 5.70
C SER A 493 -21.00 -7.38 5.07
N ASP A 494 -21.69 -6.61 4.24
CA ASP A 494 -22.93 -6.96 3.54
C ASP A 494 -22.84 -6.47 2.07
N VAL A 495 -23.80 -6.82 1.23
CA VAL A 495 -23.97 -6.27 -0.13
C VAL A 495 -24.51 -4.84 -0.01
N LEU A 496 -23.65 -3.85 -0.19
CA LEU A 496 -23.93 -2.43 0.03
C LEU A 496 -23.72 -1.60 -1.24
N PRO A 497 -24.62 -1.68 -2.23
CA PRO A 497 -24.43 -1.04 -3.53
C PRO A 497 -24.45 0.49 -3.50
N GLY A 498 -24.77 1.10 -2.35
CA GLY A 498 -24.66 2.55 -2.10
C GLY A 498 -23.46 2.93 -1.23
N ALA A 499 -22.56 2.02 -0.87
CA ALA A 499 -21.41 2.33 -0.02
C ALA A 499 -20.27 3.00 -0.80
N ILE A 500 -19.92 4.23 -0.43
CA ILE A 500 -18.60 4.83 -0.71
C ILE A 500 -17.74 4.50 0.52
N ILE A 501 -16.73 3.64 0.39
CA ILE A 501 -16.06 3.09 1.58
C ILE A 501 -15.29 4.19 2.33
N VAL A 502 -14.50 4.99 1.61
CA VAL A 502 -13.83 6.17 2.17
C VAL A 502 -14.04 7.38 1.28
N GLN A 503 -14.56 8.47 1.83
CA GLN A 503 -14.73 9.74 1.14
C GLN A 503 -13.97 10.87 1.84
N PHE A 504 -13.05 11.51 1.12
CA PHE A 504 -12.36 12.72 1.56
C PHE A 504 -13.10 13.95 1.06
N ASN A 505 -13.55 14.80 1.99
CA ASN A 505 -14.24 16.06 1.66
C ASN A 505 -13.39 17.29 1.97
N MET A 506 -12.59 17.20 3.04
CA MET A 506 -11.81 18.33 3.55
C MET A 506 -10.44 18.46 2.89
N ALA A 507 -9.85 19.66 3.01
CA ALA A 507 -8.51 19.95 2.52
C ALA A 507 -7.51 20.20 3.66
N GLY A 508 -6.25 19.84 3.43
CA GLY A 508 -5.14 20.37 4.20
C GLY A 508 -4.89 21.85 3.89
N SER A 509 -4.41 22.62 4.85
CA SER A 509 -3.79 23.94 4.58
C SER A 509 -2.36 23.83 4.07
N SER A 510 -1.73 22.67 4.28
CA SER A 510 -0.46 22.26 3.71
C SER A 510 -0.50 20.77 3.34
N PRO A 511 0.39 20.27 2.45
CA PRO A 511 0.50 18.86 2.14
C PRO A 511 0.62 18.00 3.41
N GLY A 512 -0.09 16.86 3.45
CA GLY A 512 -0.06 15.90 4.56
C GLY A 512 -0.86 16.25 5.80
N GLN A 513 -1.53 17.43 5.85
CA GLN A 513 -2.46 17.70 6.94
C GLN A 513 -3.73 16.85 6.83
N VAL A 514 -4.21 16.59 5.62
CA VAL A 514 -5.22 15.55 5.37
C VAL A 514 -4.52 14.43 4.64
N ALA A 515 -4.47 13.25 5.26
CA ALA A 515 -3.65 12.18 4.75
C ALA A 515 -4.07 10.78 5.22
N LEU A 516 -3.73 9.79 4.40
CA LEU A 516 -3.93 8.38 4.65
C LEU A 516 -2.64 7.61 4.33
N TRP A 517 -2.08 6.92 5.32
CA TRP A 517 -0.87 6.10 5.18
C TRP A 517 -1.12 4.62 5.48
N ASN A 518 -0.45 3.72 4.76
CA ASN A 518 -0.29 2.31 5.13
C ASN A 518 -1.61 1.60 5.49
N SER A 519 -2.66 1.89 4.73
CA SER A 519 -4.04 1.51 5.05
C SER A 519 -4.67 0.71 3.91
N LEU A 520 -5.73 -0.04 4.22
CA LEU A 520 -6.42 -0.87 3.24
C LEU A 520 -7.86 -0.42 3.06
N VAL A 521 -8.35 -0.52 1.83
CA VAL A 521 -9.76 -0.50 1.48
C VAL A 521 -10.05 -1.83 0.82
N THR A 522 -10.94 -2.63 1.40
CA THR A 522 -11.15 -4.02 0.94
C THR A 522 -12.62 -4.35 0.78
N VAL A 523 -12.96 -5.19 -0.20
CA VAL A 523 -14.31 -5.73 -0.41
C VAL A 523 -14.22 -7.25 -0.55
N GLY A 524 -14.71 -8.00 0.44
CA GLY A 524 -14.69 -9.47 0.43
C GLY A 524 -13.31 -10.08 0.78
N GLY A 525 -13.14 -11.37 0.46
CA GLY A 525 -11.86 -12.10 0.50
C GLY A 525 -11.32 -12.51 1.87
N THR A 526 -11.87 -11.95 2.96
CA THR A 526 -11.41 -12.15 4.35
C THR A 526 -12.56 -12.62 5.24
N LEU A 527 -12.26 -13.10 6.45
CA LEU A 527 -13.29 -13.56 7.38
C LEU A 527 -14.19 -12.42 7.90
N GLY A 528 -15.33 -12.83 8.47
CA GLY A 528 -16.31 -11.96 9.13
C GLY A 528 -17.11 -11.03 8.21
N ALA A 529 -17.28 -11.41 6.94
CA ALA A 529 -18.20 -10.78 5.99
C ALA A 529 -19.10 -11.83 5.33
N SER A 530 -19.59 -12.82 6.09
CA SER A 530 -20.32 -13.96 5.56
C SER A 530 -21.59 -13.59 4.81
N ALA A 531 -22.29 -12.51 5.19
CA ALA A 531 -23.46 -12.01 4.47
C ALA A 531 -23.10 -11.58 3.04
N LEU A 532 -21.97 -10.88 2.88
CA LEU A 532 -21.42 -10.52 1.57
C LEU A 532 -20.99 -11.78 0.79
N THR A 533 -20.10 -12.60 1.34
CA THR A 533 -19.56 -13.78 0.64
C THR A 533 -20.64 -14.80 0.26
N ASN A 534 -21.62 -15.05 1.13
CA ASN A 534 -22.72 -15.97 0.85
C ASN A 534 -23.69 -15.43 -0.21
N SER A 535 -23.78 -14.12 -0.38
CA SER A 535 -24.65 -13.50 -1.40
C SER A 535 -23.96 -13.41 -2.77
N CYS A 536 -22.64 -13.27 -2.78
CA CYS A 536 -21.84 -12.99 -3.98
C CYS A 536 -21.06 -14.21 -4.44
N ASN A 537 -21.78 -15.32 -4.68
CA ASN A 537 -21.16 -16.62 -4.95
C ASN A 537 -21.34 -17.14 -6.38
N ASP A 538 -22.13 -16.44 -7.19
CA ASP A 538 -22.51 -16.84 -8.54
C ASP A 538 -21.91 -15.86 -9.57
N PRO A 539 -20.95 -16.29 -10.40
CA PRO A 539 -20.36 -15.44 -11.41
C PRO A 539 -21.33 -15.12 -12.55
N SER A 540 -22.48 -15.79 -12.68
CA SER A 540 -23.53 -15.35 -13.62
C SER A 540 -24.39 -14.21 -13.09
N ASN A 541 -24.21 -13.87 -11.81
CA ASN A 541 -24.92 -12.84 -11.08
C ASN A 541 -24.00 -12.19 -10.03
N GLU A 542 -22.82 -11.73 -10.45
CA GLU A 542 -21.92 -10.91 -9.64
C GLU A 542 -22.70 -9.82 -8.92
N CYS A 543 -22.51 -9.75 -7.60
CA CYS A 543 -23.30 -8.87 -6.75
C CYS A 543 -22.76 -7.44 -6.80
N LYS A 544 -23.64 -6.45 -6.63
CA LYS A 544 -23.23 -5.05 -6.44
C LYS A 544 -22.67 -4.81 -5.03
N ALA A 545 -21.43 -5.24 -4.80
CA ALA A 545 -20.84 -5.34 -3.46
C ALA A 545 -20.65 -3.98 -2.77
N ALA A 546 -20.10 -2.99 -3.49
CA ALA A 546 -19.88 -1.62 -3.02
C ALA A 546 -19.96 -0.63 -4.19
N PHE A 547 -20.22 0.64 -3.88
CA PHE A 547 -20.29 1.70 -4.89
C PHE A 547 -18.89 2.21 -5.27
N ILE A 548 -18.18 2.90 -4.37
CA ILE A 548 -16.83 3.40 -4.66
C ILE A 548 -15.89 3.03 -3.52
N GLY A 549 -14.65 2.62 -3.82
CA GLY A 549 -13.64 2.37 -2.81
C GLY A 549 -13.18 3.66 -2.15
N MET A 550 -12.64 4.57 -2.95
CA MET A 550 -12.10 5.84 -2.50
C MET A 550 -12.65 7.00 -3.32
N HIS A 551 -13.21 8.01 -2.67
CA HIS A 551 -13.70 9.22 -3.32
C HIS A 551 -12.99 10.47 -2.78
N PHE A 552 -12.30 11.20 -3.66
CA PHE A 552 -11.67 12.48 -3.37
C PHE A 552 -12.53 13.60 -3.94
N ALA A 553 -13.39 14.16 -3.09
CA ALA A 553 -14.38 15.15 -3.50
C ALA A 553 -13.71 16.45 -4.01
N PRO A 554 -14.42 17.29 -4.78
CA PRO A 554 -13.83 18.48 -5.42
C PRO A 554 -13.12 19.46 -4.49
N THR A 555 -13.58 19.57 -3.23
CA THR A 555 -13.01 20.49 -2.23
C THR A 555 -11.82 19.93 -1.47
N SER A 556 -11.51 18.65 -1.64
CA SER A 556 -10.47 17.94 -0.89
C SER A 556 -9.05 18.26 -1.37
N SER A 557 -8.07 18.01 -0.52
CA SER A 557 -6.63 18.09 -0.81
C SER A 557 -5.95 17.06 0.08
N VAL A 558 -5.51 15.95 -0.51
CA VAL A 558 -5.19 14.74 0.25
C VAL A 558 -3.82 14.20 -0.15
N TYR A 559 -3.06 13.76 0.85
CA TYR A 559 -1.84 12.97 0.66
C TYR A 559 -2.14 11.51 0.99
N VAL A 560 -2.01 10.62 0.01
CA VAL A 560 -2.21 9.18 0.18
C VAL A 560 -0.89 8.48 -0.07
N GLU A 561 -0.57 7.50 0.78
CA GLU A 561 0.66 6.73 0.66
C GLU A 561 0.45 5.27 1.04
N ASN A 562 0.86 4.37 0.15
CA ASN A 562 0.84 2.93 0.37
C ASN A 562 -0.55 2.45 0.80
N VAL A 563 -1.54 2.66 -0.09
CA VAL A 563 -2.93 2.28 0.15
C VAL A 563 -3.35 1.24 -0.87
N TRP A 564 -3.88 0.13 -0.37
CA TRP A 564 -4.38 -0.96 -1.20
C TRP A 564 -5.90 -0.96 -1.21
N ASN A 565 -6.49 -0.62 -2.36
CA ASN A 565 -7.92 -0.51 -2.64
C ASN A 565 -8.39 -1.71 -3.47
N TRP A 566 -8.71 -2.80 -2.81
CA TRP A 566 -8.82 -4.13 -3.40
C TRP A 566 -10.24 -4.69 -3.30
N VAL A 567 -10.78 -5.13 -4.45
CA VAL A 567 -11.93 -6.01 -4.49
C VAL A 567 -11.41 -7.43 -4.58
N ALA A 568 -11.90 -8.32 -3.73
CA ALA A 568 -11.36 -9.65 -3.65
C ALA A 568 -11.54 -10.43 -4.96
N ASP A 569 -10.44 -10.81 -5.59
CA ASP A 569 -10.43 -11.72 -6.74
C ASP A 569 -10.49 -13.20 -6.28
N HIS A 570 -10.15 -13.47 -5.02
CA HIS A 570 -10.20 -14.79 -4.39
C HIS A 570 -10.52 -14.69 -2.88
N MET A 571 -10.87 -15.83 -2.28
CA MET A 571 -10.91 -15.94 -0.82
C MET A 571 -9.50 -16.16 -0.28
N THR A 572 -8.87 -15.07 0.20
CA THR A 572 -7.55 -15.10 0.83
C THR A 572 -7.58 -15.79 2.19
N GLU A 573 -8.75 -15.77 2.85
CA GLU A 573 -8.99 -16.47 4.11
C GLU A 573 -10.22 -17.37 4.02
N GLY A 574 -10.04 -18.66 4.31
CA GLY A 574 -11.12 -19.65 4.29
C GLY A 574 -11.49 -20.12 2.89
N SER A 575 -12.72 -20.61 2.74
CA SER A 575 -13.28 -21.14 1.48
C SER A 575 -14.49 -20.32 1.05
N GLY A 576 -14.69 -20.15 -0.26
CA GLY A 576 -15.86 -19.45 -0.79
C GLY A 576 -15.64 -19.03 -2.24
N SER A 577 -16.55 -18.20 -2.74
CA SER A 577 -16.50 -17.60 -4.07
C SER A 577 -16.33 -16.08 -3.96
N SER A 578 -15.83 -15.44 -5.02
CA SER A 578 -15.41 -14.04 -5.08
C SER A 578 -16.13 -13.25 -6.20
N SER A 579 -17.41 -13.54 -6.44
CA SER A 579 -18.20 -12.90 -7.51
C SER A 579 -18.69 -11.49 -7.12
N PHE A 580 -17.76 -10.56 -6.92
CA PHE A 580 -18.00 -9.19 -6.50
C PHE A 580 -17.87 -8.20 -7.68
N ALA A 581 -18.97 -7.53 -8.03
CA ALA A 581 -18.96 -6.37 -8.92
C ALA A 581 -19.05 -5.08 -8.10
N ALA A 582 -17.95 -4.62 -7.49
CA ALA A 582 -17.89 -3.29 -6.87
C ALA A 582 -17.58 -2.22 -7.93
N LYS A 583 -18.35 -1.13 -7.98
CA LYS A 583 -18.48 -0.30 -9.20
C LYS A 583 -17.18 0.40 -9.64
N GLY A 584 -16.57 1.23 -8.79
CA GLY A 584 -15.39 2.02 -9.16
C GLY A 584 -14.35 2.14 -8.05
N GLY A 585 -13.07 2.10 -8.41
CA GLY A 585 -11.95 2.10 -7.46
C GLY A 585 -11.73 3.43 -6.76
N ALA A 586 -10.78 4.21 -7.27
CA ALA A 586 -10.51 5.57 -6.82
C ALA A 586 -11.12 6.58 -7.79
N LEU A 587 -12.04 7.41 -7.32
CA LEU A 587 -12.57 8.56 -8.05
C LEU A 587 -11.96 9.84 -7.49
N VAL A 588 -11.20 10.55 -8.32
CA VAL A 588 -10.58 11.82 -7.97
C VAL A 588 -11.26 12.95 -8.74
N GLU A 589 -11.90 13.84 -7.99
CA GLU A 589 -12.48 15.10 -8.50
C GLU A 589 -11.84 16.32 -7.85
N ALA A 590 -10.90 16.09 -6.91
CA ALA A 590 -10.19 17.12 -6.19
C ALA A 590 -9.56 18.15 -7.14
N THR A 591 -9.72 19.43 -6.80
CA THR A 591 -9.17 20.55 -7.59
C THR A 591 -7.96 21.22 -6.93
N LYS A 592 -7.62 20.78 -5.71
CA LYS A 592 -6.46 21.21 -4.93
C LYS A 592 -5.38 20.13 -4.99
N GLY A 593 -4.18 20.47 -4.51
CA GLY A 593 -3.04 19.56 -4.46
C GLY A 593 -3.42 18.20 -3.84
N THR A 594 -3.28 17.14 -4.63
CA THR A 594 -3.56 15.76 -4.23
C THR A 594 -2.41 14.88 -4.70
N TRP A 595 -1.90 14.05 -3.79
CA TRP A 595 -0.72 13.20 -4.03
C TRP A 595 -1.08 11.76 -3.71
N LEU A 596 -1.02 10.90 -4.71
CA LEU A 596 -1.30 9.47 -4.58
C LEU A 596 0.02 8.73 -4.76
N HIS A 597 0.71 8.50 -3.65
CA HIS A 597 1.94 7.73 -3.60
C HIS A 597 1.62 6.24 -3.41
N ALA A 598 2.05 5.37 -4.31
CA ALA A 598 1.87 3.92 -4.20
C ALA A 598 0.40 3.51 -3.93
N LEU A 599 -0.49 3.89 -4.85
CA LEU A 599 -1.90 3.47 -4.82
C LEU A 599 -2.03 2.16 -5.58
N GLY A 600 -2.46 1.10 -4.90
CA GLY A 600 -2.95 -0.12 -5.54
C GLY A 600 -4.47 -0.05 -5.64
N SER A 601 -5.04 -0.14 -6.83
CA SER A 601 -6.50 -0.22 -6.99
C SER A 601 -6.83 -1.34 -7.97
N GLU A 602 -7.47 -2.40 -7.49
CA GLU A 602 -7.56 -3.65 -8.23
C GLU A 602 -8.97 -4.22 -8.23
N HIS A 603 -9.32 -4.82 -9.38
CA HIS A 603 -10.53 -5.60 -9.62
C HIS A 603 -11.84 -4.83 -9.45
N TRP A 604 -11.80 -3.50 -9.49
CA TRP A 604 -13.00 -2.69 -9.58
C TRP A 604 -13.64 -2.82 -10.95
N TRP A 605 -14.96 -2.78 -10.98
CA TRP A 605 -15.73 -3.23 -12.14
C TRP A 605 -15.59 -2.32 -13.37
N LEU A 606 -15.66 -1.00 -13.18
CA LEU A 606 -15.66 -0.04 -14.29
C LEU A 606 -14.30 0.65 -14.50
N TYR A 607 -13.58 0.93 -13.42
CA TYR A 607 -12.27 1.58 -13.45
C TYR A 607 -11.53 1.40 -12.13
N GLN A 608 -10.21 1.41 -12.21
CA GLN A 608 -9.31 1.36 -11.06
C GLN A 608 -9.03 2.77 -10.54
N LEU A 609 -8.69 3.71 -11.44
CA LEU A 609 -8.56 5.14 -11.14
C LEU A 609 -9.31 5.98 -12.18
N ASN A 610 -10.20 6.86 -11.72
CA ASN A 610 -10.87 7.86 -12.53
C ASN A 610 -10.45 9.28 -12.11
N LEU A 611 -9.81 10.01 -13.01
CA LEU A 611 -9.46 11.41 -12.83
C LEU A 611 -10.49 12.26 -13.57
N ARG A 612 -11.51 12.72 -12.86
CA ARG A 612 -12.67 13.38 -13.46
C ARG A 612 -12.66 14.87 -13.15
N LYS A 613 -12.36 15.69 -14.15
CA LYS A 613 -12.26 17.16 -14.02
C LYS A 613 -11.34 17.58 -12.85
N ALA A 614 -10.43 16.70 -12.46
CA ALA A 614 -9.53 16.91 -11.33
C ALA A 614 -8.46 17.94 -11.71
N SER A 615 -7.94 18.64 -10.72
CA SER A 615 -6.83 19.56 -10.93
C SER A 615 -5.76 19.41 -9.87
N ASN A 616 -4.49 19.53 -10.27
CA ASN A 616 -3.36 19.48 -9.36
C ASN A 616 -3.25 18.10 -8.68
N VAL A 617 -3.17 17.05 -9.50
CA VAL A 617 -3.04 15.65 -9.03
C VAL A 617 -1.70 15.06 -9.47
N MET A 618 -1.00 14.43 -8.54
CA MET A 618 0.16 13.60 -8.81
C MET A 618 -0.14 12.15 -8.42
N VAL A 619 0.16 11.21 -9.32
CA VAL A 619 0.00 9.77 -9.09
C VAL A 619 1.34 9.09 -9.37
N SER A 620 1.88 8.36 -8.38
CA SER A 620 3.11 7.59 -8.55
C SER A 620 3.32 6.55 -7.46
N LEU A 621 3.49 5.26 -7.74
CA LEU A 621 2.94 4.58 -8.90
C LEU A 621 1.46 4.27 -8.65
N LEU A 622 0.71 4.09 -9.74
CA LEU A 622 -0.55 3.35 -9.70
C LEU A 622 -0.23 1.89 -10.01
N GLN A 623 -0.66 0.96 -9.16
CA GLN A 623 -0.73 -0.45 -9.52
C GLN A 623 -2.20 -0.84 -9.65
N SER A 624 -2.52 -1.65 -10.65
CA SER A 624 -3.91 -1.97 -10.94
C SER A 624 -4.09 -3.28 -11.68
N GLU A 625 -5.17 -3.98 -11.41
CA GLU A 625 -5.57 -5.18 -12.13
C GLU A 625 -7.02 -5.10 -12.58
N THR A 626 -7.28 -5.64 -13.77
CA THR A 626 -8.66 -5.81 -14.26
C THR A 626 -9.35 -6.89 -13.44
N ASN A 627 -10.66 -6.77 -13.23
CA ASN A 627 -11.43 -7.81 -12.54
C ASN A 627 -11.39 -9.11 -13.36
N TYR A 628 -11.04 -10.22 -12.71
CA TYR A 628 -10.77 -11.49 -13.39
C TYR A 628 -12.00 -12.13 -14.02
N ASP A 629 -13.20 -11.76 -13.57
CA ASP A 629 -14.46 -12.26 -14.13
C ASP A 629 -14.78 -11.60 -15.50
N GLN A 630 -14.02 -10.58 -15.92
CA GLN A 630 -14.20 -9.88 -17.19
C GLN A 630 -13.38 -10.50 -18.33
N GLY A 631 -13.75 -10.19 -19.58
CA GLY A 631 -13.08 -10.66 -20.80
C GLY A 631 -13.99 -11.49 -21.71
N ASP A 632 -13.42 -12.40 -22.50
CA ASP A 632 -14.15 -13.21 -23.48
C ASP A 632 -15.22 -14.10 -22.88
N HIS A 633 -14.96 -14.62 -21.67
CA HIS A 633 -15.84 -15.57 -20.99
C HIS A 633 -16.63 -14.94 -19.85
N VAL A 634 -16.70 -13.61 -19.85
CA VAL A 634 -17.53 -12.84 -18.92
C VAL A 634 -18.98 -13.33 -18.95
N GLN A 635 -19.60 -13.41 -17.77
CA GLN A 635 -20.99 -13.81 -17.65
C GLN A 635 -21.92 -12.60 -17.50
N GLN A 636 -21.47 -11.54 -16.84
CA GLN A 636 -22.10 -10.21 -16.90
C GLN A 636 -21.22 -9.18 -17.58
N VAL A 637 -21.58 -8.79 -18.79
CA VAL A 637 -20.80 -7.84 -19.60
C VAL A 637 -20.87 -6.42 -18.98
N PRO A 638 -19.73 -5.78 -18.63
CA PRO A 638 -19.72 -4.40 -18.15
C PRO A 638 -20.45 -3.42 -19.09
N PRO A 639 -21.22 -2.46 -18.57
CA PRO A 639 -21.26 -2.06 -17.15
C PRO A 639 -22.18 -2.91 -16.25
N ALA A 640 -22.96 -3.86 -16.79
CA ALA A 640 -23.82 -4.71 -15.96
C ALA A 640 -23.00 -5.44 -14.87
N PRO A 641 -23.50 -5.61 -13.64
CA PRO A 641 -24.89 -5.33 -13.20
C PRO A 641 -25.18 -3.84 -12.95
N TRP A 642 -24.19 -2.97 -13.03
CA TRP A 642 -24.36 -1.53 -12.85
C TRP A 642 -25.00 -0.86 -14.06
N THR A 643 -25.67 0.25 -13.79
CA THR A 643 -25.99 1.23 -14.83
C THR A 643 -24.94 2.33 -14.71
N ALA A 644 -24.21 2.56 -15.80
CA ALA A 644 -23.23 3.64 -15.84
C ALA A 644 -23.93 4.99 -15.67
N ASP A 645 -23.42 5.81 -14.74
CA ASP A 645 -23.83 7.18 -14.52
C ASP A 645 -22.71 8.13 -14.97
N VAL A 646 -22.70 8.39 -16.28
CA VAL A 646 -21.74 9.28 -16.94
C VAL A 646 -21.85 10.72 -16.40
N THR A 647 -23.04 11.13 -15.97
CA THR A 647 -23.34 12.53 -15.66
C THR A 647 -22.95 12.89 -14.23
N ASN A 648 -23.34 12.10 -13.24
CA ASN A 648 -23.07 12.43 -11.84
C ASN A 648 -21.73 11.87 -11.37
N TRP A 649 -21.38 10.64 -11.80
CA TRP A 649 -20.19 9.92 -11.31
C TRP A 649 -19.09 9.79 -12.36
N GLY A 650 -19.36 10.14 -13.63
CA GLY A 650 -18.37 10.08 -14.70
C GLY A 650 -17.93 8.66 -15.03
N ASP A 651 -18.85 7.69 -14.88
CA ASP A 651 -18.57 6.30 -15.21
C ASP A 651 -18.31 6.11 -16.72
N PRO A 652 -17.41 5.20 -17.11
CA PRO A 652 -17.38 4.70 -18.47
C PRO A 652 -18.64 3.88 -18.75
N ASP A 653 -19.39 4.24 -19.80
CA ASP A 653 -20.60 3.53 -20.24
C ASP A 653 -20.33 2.48 -21.32
N PHE A 654 -19.11 2.45 -21.86
CA PHE A 654 -18.66 1.57 -22.93
C PHE A 654 -19.52 1.68 -24.19
N SER A 655 -20.15 2.82 -24.45
CA SER A 655 -21.05 3.01 -25.59
C SER A 655 -20.34 2.92 -26.95
N TRP A 656 -19.01 3.06 -26.96
CA TRP A 656 -18.14 2.93 -28.13
C TRP A 656 -17.83 1.48 -28.51
N CYS A 657 -18.07 0.53 -27.61
CA CYS A 657 -17.82 -0.88 -27.85
C CYS A 657 -18.95 -1.51 -28.67
N GLY A 658 -18.60 -2.42 -29.60
CA GLY A 658 -19.57 -3.24 -30.31
C GLY A 658 -20.42 -4.09 -29.35
N GLY A 659 -21.63 -4.47 -29.78
CA GLY A 659 -22.61 -5.17 -28.92
C GLY A 659 -22.14 -6.52 -28.35
N GLY A 660 -21.15 -7.17 -28.97
CA GLY A 660 -20.52 -8.41 -28.48
C GLY A 660 -19.02 -8.28 -28.18
N ASP A 661 -18.48 -7.05 -28.13
CA ASP A 661 -17.05 -6.82 -27.89
C ASP A 661 -16.77 -6.77 -26.38
N THR A 662 -16.62 -7.95 -25.78
CA THR A 662 -16.44 -8.09 -24.33
C THR A 662 -15.06 -7.66 -23.85
N ARG A 663 -14.02 -7.75 -24.70
CA ARG A 663 -12.65 -7.24 -24.39
C ARG A 663 -12.55 -5.72 -24.44
N CYS A 664 -13.40 -5.06 -25.22
CA CYS A 664 -13.57 -3.60 -25.15
C CYS A 664 -14.29 -3.20 -23.85
N ARG A 665 -15.19 -4.04 -23.36
CA ARG A 665 -15.99 -3.84 -22.13
C ARG A 665 -15.30 -4.41 -20.90
N MET A 666 -14.10 -3.92 -20.62
CA MET A 666 -13.33 -4.26 -19.41
C MET A 666 -12.93 -2.99 -18.68
N GLY A 667 -12.85 -3.04 -17.35
CA GLY A 667 -12.53 -1.88 -16.52
C GLY A 667 -11.15 -1.29 -16.83
N PHE A 668 -11.05 0.03 -16.87
CA PHE A 668 -9.79 0.72 -17.19
C PHE A 668 -8.89 0.88 -15.97
N ALA A 669 -7.57 0.79 -16.16
CA ALA A 669 -6.62 1.16 -15.12
C ALA A 669 -6.67 2.65 -14.82
N ASN A 670 -6.39 3.48 -15.84
CA ASN A 670 -6.60 4.92 -15.81
C ASN A 670 -7.76 5.30 -16.73
N TYR A 671 -8.78 5.96 -16.18
CA TYR A 671 -9.82 6.66 -16.93
C TYR A 671 -9.69 8.16 -16.68
N ILE A 672 -9.15 8.90 -17.65
CA ILE A 672 -8.87 10.34 -17.52
C ILE A 672 -9.95 11.11 -18.27
N ASN A 673 -10.72 11.89 -17.51
CA ASN A 673 -11.91 12.58 -17.98
C ASN A 673 -11.81 14.10 -17.70
N GLY A 674 -10.85 14.73 -18.37
CA GLY A 674 -10.63 16.17 -18.34
C GLY A 674 -9.91 16.66 -17.09
N GLY A 675 -9.96 17.98 -16.85
CA GLY A 675 -9.29 18.62 -15.73
C GLY A 675 -8.02 19.37 -16.15
N SER A 676 -7.07 19.53 -15.22
CA SER A 676 -5.81 20.23 -15.51
C SER A 676 -4.67 19.90 -14.57
N ASN A 677 -3.42 20.06 -15.03
CA ASN A 677 -2.22 19.83 -14.22
C ASN A 677 -2.21 18.44 -13.56
N ILE A 678 -2.29 17.41 -14.40
CA ILE A 678 -2.28 16.02 -13.98
C ILE A 678 -0.92 15.43 -14.32
N TYR A 679 -0.28 14.84 -13.31
CA TYR A 679 1.05 14.24 -13.42
C TYR A 679 0.97 12.78 -13.01
N THR A 680 1.26 11.86 -13.92
CA THR A 680 1.27 10.42 -13.64
C THR A 680 2.64 9.86 -13.96
N TYR A 681 3.25 9.19 -12.99
CA TYR A 681 4.53 8.50 -13.15
C TYR A 681 4.31 7.04 -12.82
N ALA A 682 4.63 6.13 -13.75
CA ALA A 682 4.52 4.69 -13.54
C ALA A 682 3.08 4.22 -13.23
N SER A 683 2.37 3.72 -14.24
CA SER A 683 1.18 2.89 -14.05
C SER A 683 1.51 1.45 -14.38
N ALA A 684 1.49 0.59 -13.37
CA ALA A 684 1.74 -0.84 -13.41
C ALA A 684 0.39 -1.58 -13.52
N SER A 685 -0.08 -1.82 -14.75
CA SER A 685 -1.49 -2.17 -14.97
C SER A 685 -1.68 -3.48 -15.72
N TRP A 686 -2.34 -4.47 -15.09
CA TRP A 686 -2.28 -5.85 -15.54
C TRP A 686 -3.64 -6.45 -15.91
N ALA A 687 -3.70 -7.13 -17.06
CA ALA A 687 -4.76 -8.08 -17.38
C ALA A 687 -4.16 -9.50 -17.37
N PHE A 688 -4.75 -10.39 -16.56
CA PHE A 688 -4.25 -11.76 -16.40
C PHE A 688 -5.20 -12.83 -16.96
N PHE A 689 -6.51 -12.57 -16.90
CA PHE A 689 -7.54 -13.55 -17.18
C PHE A 689 -8.63 -12.97 -18.08
N SER A 690 -9.45 -13.85 -18.62
CA SER A 690 -10.52 -13.53 -19.57
C SER A 690 -11.84 -14.20 -19.15
N GLY A 691 -12.15 -14.21 -17.85
CA GLY A 691 -13.40 -14.72 -17.30
C GLY A 691 -13.25 -15.57 -16.03
N PRO A 692 -14.39 -15.92 -15.39
CA PRO A 692 -14.43 -16.51 -14.06
C PRO A 692 -13.72 -17.86 -13.97
N GLY A 693 -13.05 -18.11 -12.85
CA GLY A 693 -12.25 -19.32 -12.65
C GLY A 693 -10.88 -19.28 -13.35
N TYR A 694 -10.29 -18.08 -13.47
CA TYR A 694 -8.95 -17.87 -14.01
C TYR A 694 -8.79 -18.34 -15.47
N GLN A 695 -9.81 -18.08 -16.29
CA GLN A 695 -9.79 -18.50 -17.69
C GLN A 695 -8.72 -17.74 -18.48
N LYS A 696 -8.04 -18.45 -19.37
CA LYS A 696 -6.92 -17.90 -20.13
C LYS A 696 -7.41 -16.93 -21.20
N CYS A 697 -6.61 -15.91 -21.47
CA CYS A 697 -6.80 -15.04 -22.63
C CYS A 697 -6.52 -15.81 -23.94
N ALA A 698 -7.07 -15.34 -25.05
CA ALA A 698 -6.90 -16.02 -26.34
C ALA A 698 -5.46 -16.00 -26.87
N GLY A 699 -4.62 -15.10 -26.36
CA GLY A 699 -3.20 -15.00 -26.70
C GLY A 699 -2.57 -13.74 -26.12
N ASP A 700 -1.31 -13.52 -26.47
CA ASP A 700 -0.56 -12.32 -26.08
C ASP A 700 -1.25 -11.07 -26.64
N TYR A 701 -1.34 -10.01 -25.81
CA TYR A 701 -2.02 -8.76 -26.17
C TYR A 701 -3.52 -8.91 -26.48
N GLN A 702 -4.13 -10.04 -26.08
CA GLN A 702 -5.51 -10.39 -26.36
C GLN A 702 -6.34 -10.63 -25.09
N CYS A 703 -5.90 -10.16 -23.91
CA CYS A 703 -6.77 -10.17 -22.72
C CYS A 703 -7.77 -9.02 -22.77
N GLN A 704 -7.29 -7.79 -23.01
CA GLN A 704 -8.10 -6.57 -22.95
C GLN A 704 -7.78 -5.64 -24.13
N ASN A 705 -8.76 -4.91 -24.66
CA ASN A 705 -8.49 -4.03 -25.81
C ASN A 705 -7.74 -2.76 -25.39
N PHE A 706 -8.14 -2.11 -24.28
CA PHE A 706 -7.56 -0.84 -23.83
C PHE A 706 -7.27 -0.88 -22.33
N MET A 707 -6.03 -0.61 -21.92
CA MET A 707 -5.67 -0.52 -20.50
C MET A 707 -5.94 0.88 -19.93
N HIS A 708 -5.44 1.89 -20.63
CA HIS A 708 -5.55 3.31 -20.25
C HIS A 708 -6.42 4.06 -21.24
N TRP A 709 -7.29 4.93 -20.74
CA TRP A 709 -8.26 5.65 -21.56
C TRP A 709 -8.33 7.13 -21.18
N ILE A 710 -8.05 8.00 -22.15
CA ILE A 710 -8.28 9.45 -22.02
C ILE A 710 -9.57 9.78 -22.77
N ALA A 711 -10.66 9.94 -22.02
CA ALA A 711 -11.95 10.34 -22.59
C ALA A 711 -11.97 11.83 -22.96
N GLN A 712 -11.33 12.65 -22.13
CA GLN A 712 -11.15 14.08 -22.36
C GLN A 712 -9.75 14.47 -21.91
N THR A 713 -8.97 15.10 -22.80
CA THR A 713 -7.60 15.51 -22.50
C THR A 713 -7.59 16.65 -21.48
N PRO A 714 -6.94 16.49 -20.31
CA PRO A 714 -6.71 17.58 -19.37
C PRO A 714 -5.78 18.63 -19.97
N SER A 715 -5.88 19.88 -19.53
CA SER A 715 -4.84 20.87 -19.86
C SER A 715 -3.59 20.63 -19.01
N ASN A 716 -2.41 20.53 -19.64
CA ASN A 716 -1.16 20.16 -18.96
C ASN A 716 -1.25 18.76 -18.32
N LEU A 717 -1.46 17.75 -19.17
CA LEU A 717 -1.29 16.35 -18.81
C LEU A 717 0.17 15.95 -19.03
N GLN A 718 0.79 15.40 -17.99
CA GLN A 718 2.15 14.87 -18.00
C GLN A 718 2.10 13.39 -17.62
N ALA A 719 2.04 12.50 -18.62
CA ALA A 719 1.93 11.06 -18.40
C ALA A 719 3.22 10.33 -18.83
N PHE A 720 3.87 9.70 -17.86
CA PHE A 720 5.12 8.97 -18.05
C PHE A 720 5.00 7.54 -17.53
N GLY A 721 5.37 6.58 -18.35
CA GLY A 721 5.30 5.15 -18.00
C GLY A 721 3.88 4.66 -17.76
N LEU A 722 2.98 4.87 -18.73
CA LEU A 722 1.70 4.17 -18.73
C LEU A 722 1.96 2.76 -19.28
N CYS A 723 2.17 1.81 -18.36
CA CYS A 723 2.50 0.44 -18.72
C CYS A 723 1.26 -0.45 -18.70
N SER A 724 1.31 -1.54 -19.43
CA SER A 724 0.27 -2.56 -19.41
C SER A 724 0.84 -3.98 -19.53
N LYS A 725 0.02 -4.97 -19.15
CA LYS A 725 0.20 -6.37 -19.54
C LYS A 725 -1.03 -6.83 -20.34
N ASP A 726 -0.76 -7.50 -21.46
CA ASP A 726 -1.73 -8.21 -22.31
C ASP A 726 -2.87 -7.36 -22.87
N THR A 727 -2.54 -6.17 -23.38
CA THR A 727 -3.51 -5.30 -24.05
C THR A 727 -3.18 -5.02 -25.51
N TRP A 728 -4.21 -4.93 -26.34
CA TRP A 728 -4.06 -4.54 -27.75
C TRP A 728 -3.54 -3.10 -27.90
N ALA A 729 -4.17 -2.16 -27.19
CA ALA A 729 -3.73 -0.78 -27.09
C ALA A 729 -3.42 -0.43 -25.63
N THR A 730 -2.19 0.00 -25.39
CA THR A 730 -1.77 0.49 -24.08
C THR A 730 -2.59 1.73 -23.69
N LEU A 731 -2.82 2.64 -24.64
CA LEU A 731 -3.48 3.92 -24.40
C LEU A 731 -4.44 4.31 -25.54
N HIS A 732 -5.66 4.72 -25.17
CA HIS A 732 -6.60 5.42 -26.05
C HIS A 732 -6.58 6.94 -25.76
N LEU A 733 -6.49 7.76 -26.81
CA LEU A 733 -6.48 9.22 -26.72
C LEU A 733 -7.86 9.82 -27.01
N ALA A 734 -8.13 11.01 -26.46
CA ALA A 734 -9.42 11.69 -26.63
C ALA A 734 -9.76 12.08 -28.08
N ASP A 735 -8.76 12.15 -28.97
CA ASP A 735 -8.95 12.39 -30.40
C ASP A 735 -9.32 11.12 -31.20
N GLY A 736 -9.46 9.98 -30.51
CA GLY A 736 -9.77 8.68 -31.10
C GLY A 736 -8.54 7.85 -31.48
N THR A 737 -7.32 8.37 -31.27
CA THR A 737 -6.09 7.65 -31.60
C THR A 737 -5.84 6.51 -30.61
N ASN A 738 -5.59 5.32 -31.16
CA ASN A 738 -5.17 4.15 -30.38
C ASN A 738 -3.65 4.00 -30.44
N ILE A 739 -2.99 4.10 -29.30
CA ILE A 739 -1.58 3.76 -29.16
C ILE A 739 -1.48 2.26 -28.99
N GLN A 740 -1.41 1.56 -30.13
CA GLN A 740 -1.27 0.11 -30.18
C GLN A 740 0.04 -0.32 -29.51
N THR A 741 -0.04 -1.36 -28.70
CA THR A 741 1.12 -1.90 -27.98
C THR A 741 2.20 -2.36 -28.96
N GLN A 742 1.78 -3.08 -30.00
CA GLN A 742 2.67 -3.51 -31.07
C GLN A 742 2.56 -2.60 -32.31
N PRO A 743 3.66 -2.41 -33.06
CA PRO A 743 5.01 -2.94 -32.78
C PRO A 743 5.87 -2.00 -31.92
N ASN A 744 5.43 -0.78 -31.62
CA ASN A 744 6.35 0.30 -31.22
C ASN A 744 6.27 0.72 -29.74
N PHE A 745 5.31 0.21 -28.97
CA PHE A 745 5.10 0.57 -27.57
C PHE A 745 5.19 -0.66 -26.67
N GLN A 746 6.08 -1.60 -27.01
CA GLN A 746 6.38 -2.77 -26.20
C GLN A 746 7.36 -2.44 -25.08
N GLY A 747 7.30 -3.15 -23.97
CA GLY A 747 8.17 -2.96 -22.80
C GLY A 747 7.42 -3.20 -21.51
N SER A 748 8.03 -2.82 -20.38
CA SER A 748 7.54 -3.07 -19.02
C SER A 748 7.43 -4.56 -18.69
N TRP A 749 6.38 -5.25 -19.15
CA TRP A 749 6.16 -6.67 -18.90
C TRP A 749 6.77 -7.55 -20.01
N SER A 750 7.49 -8.62 -19.64
CA SER A 750 8.14 -9.51 -20.61
C SER A 750 7.13 -10.32 -21.44
N GLY A 751 7.35 -10.39 -22.75
CA GLY A 751 6.53 -11.16 -23.70
C GLY A 751 5.28 -10.41 -24.20
N ALA A 752 4.53 -9.80 -23.30
CA ALA A 752 3.23 -9.20 -23.62
C ALA A 752 2.96 -7.83 -22.97
N GLY A 753 4.01 -7.07 -22.69
CA GLY A 753 3.91 -5.76 -22.05
C GLY A 753 3.77 -4.59 -23.02
N GLY A 754 2.99 -3.61 -22.60
CA GLY A 754 2.92 -2.28 -23.20
C GLY A 754 3.62 -1.23 -22.34
N ASP A 755 4.22 -0.25 -23.00
CA ASP A 755 4.93 0.85 -22.37
C ASP A 755 4.81 2.12 -23.22
N VAL A 756 3.89 2.99 -22.82
CA VAL A 756 3.88 4.39 -23.25
C VAL A 756 4.76 5.17 -22.28
N GLY A 757 6.05 5.23 -22.62
CA GLY A 757 7.05 5.91 -21.80
C GLY A 757 6.80 7.41 -21.67
N ARG A 758 6.21 8.05 -22.69
CA ARG A 758 5.85 9.47 -22.64
C ARG A 758 4.63 9.83 -23.49
N TYR A 759 3.68 10.51 -22.86
CA TYR A 759 2.61 11.28 -23.49
C TYR A 759 2.37 12.58 -22.72
N THR A 760 2.41 13.71 -23.41
CA THR A 760 2.20 15.04 -22.80
C THR A 760 1.26 15.85 -23.66
N ALA A 761 0.30 16.57 -23.06
CA ALA A 761 -0.74 17.33 -23.78
C ALA A 761 -1.14 18.64 -23.08
#